data_AF-A0A3B9MY58-F1
#
_entry.id   AF-A0A3B9MY58-F1
#
_cell.length_a   1.000
_cell.length_b   1.000
_cell.length_c   1.000
_cell.angle_alpha   90.00
_cell.angle_beta   90.00
_cell.angle_gamma   90.00
#
_symmetry.space_group_name_H-M   'P 1'
#
loop_
_entity.id
_entity.type
_entity.pdbx_description
1 polymer ?
#
loop_
_entity_poly.entity_id
_entity_poly.type
_entity_poly.pdbx_seq_one_letter_code
_entity_poly.pdbx_strand_id
1 'polypeptide(L)'
;MLFGVLFIAFIVTNKIYLVVFKDLINVVILISFLVPLNILIINKDDLKLFIKYFINTIIFFSLIIAFSGIINLLGIISTKSIIYSENPDYNIALIPVFFGMISLFIFSIKNDYPFLLRLLNTSIFSIFSLYIFFKGSRRGIILLTIIILILIILSFIKNRKIQGLKKIVDTSKLSLIMLFFFFSIISIFTLKLSCNSKNKVLELIGTKYITVTKRNIEVHLSRYVSIANSKLSTGKAYNKYFVNDEYNPKDPDCGWGFNFGKRTYPLIGLNKNGIPEDAIGCLVDSTSFIPRSNCAVAAEVNTLNAKSNERYVASVYCYVSNDFNGHFVRFNVDWNAVRKSIVSNQTEVYPETYYDLQKKGTWQKLEIKIIFNKEGKVPIYCSVTKKEKNGHSALNGYVIIAFPNIDTLNSWNNNSLEAYKRLGINNSKIFSSDTINVDRKGLFINKLMSTQRASIMPFLSINVDHIINRDKDPIRNFTAKFISEDTTYYAYRNELFIDTLNNKFMGARINRWRFAGQIFLKEYNWKEKVLGKGFDFLNWYGYYFDHDKSKTDYPHNPFLHILLYSGILGLCFYIFLLYKAFYYYIKYIKEYYLFFIFFLITFFFTFFSGGNPFDPPIMGFFVILPFFIHSINKRESNEKFNKKK
;
A
#
# COMPACT_ATOMS: atom_id res chain seq x y z
N MET A 1 5.43 -27.70 -24.42
CA MET A 1 6.26 -28.43 -23.43
C MET A 1 6.17 -27.83 -22.04
N LEU A 2 6.64 -26.59 -21.76
CA LEU A 2 6.57 -26.01 -20.41
C LEU A 2 5.14 -25.95 -19.83
N PHE A 3 4.15 -25.63 -20.65
CA PHE A 3 2.73 -25.72 -20.28
C PHE A 3 2.32 -27.16 -19.93
N GLY A 4 2.80 -28.15 -20.69
CA GLY A 4 2.58 -29.56 -20.38
C GLY A 4 3.23 -29.97 -19.06
N VAL A 5 4.43 -29.47 -18.75
CA VAL A 5 5.08 -29.70 -17.44
C VAL A 5 4.26 -29.08 -16.30
N LEU A 6 3.77 -27.84 -16.47
CA LEU A 6 2.91 -27.18 -15.49
C LEU A 6 1.60 -27.95 -15.28
N PHE A 7 0.98 -28.41 -16.38
CA PHE A 7 -0.27 -29.16 -16.36
C PHE A 7 -0.09 -30.55 -15.73
N ILE A 8 0.98 -31.26 -16.07
CA ILE A 8 1.31 -32.56 -15.44
C ILE A 8 1.61 -32.34 -13.95
N ALA A 9 2.39 -31.32 -13.59
CA ALA A 9 2.64 -31.01 -12.18
C ALA A 9 1.33 -30.70 -11.42
N PHE A 10 0.38 -30.02 -12.07
CA PHE A 10 -0.95 -29.78 -11.50
C PHE A 10 -1.73 -31.09 -11.31
N ILE A 11 -1.76 -31.99 -12.29
CA ILE A 11 -2.44 -33.29 -12.20
C ILE A 11 -1.80 -34.19 -11.13
N VAL A 12 -0.47 -34.19 -11.04
CA VAL A 12 0.30 -35.01 -10.08
C VAL A 12 0.21 -34.44 -8.66
N THR A 13 -0.18 -33.16 -8.52
CA THR A 13 -0.36 -32.57 -7.20
C THR A 13 -1.58 -33.20 -6.53
N ASN A 14 -1.43 -33.58 -5.27
CA ASN A 14 -2.49 -34.23 -4.49
C ASN A 14 -3.67 -33.29 -4.16
N LYS A 15 -3.61 -32.03 -4.61
CA LYS A 15 -4.50 -30.94 -4.22
C LYS A 15 -4.77 -29.99 -5.37
N ILE A 16 -5.96 -29.40 -5.33
CA ILE A 16 -6.33 -28.32 -6.24
C ILE A 16 -6.02 -26.98 -5.57
N TYR A 17 -4.93 -26.36 -6.02
CA TYR A 17 -4.54 -25.02 -5.62
C TYR A 17 -5.15 -23.99 -6.58
N LEU A 18 -5.96 -23.07 -6.05
CA LEU A 18 -6.59 -22.03 -6.88
C LEU A 18 -5.57 -21.11 -7.55
N VAL A 19 -4.45 -20.86 -6.88
CA VAL A 19 -3.32 -20.08 -7.42
C VAL A 19 -2.74 -20.74 -8.68
N VAL A 20 -2.60 -22.06 -8.68
CA VAL A 20 -2.05 -22.81 -9.82
C VAL A 20 -3.07 -22.88 -10.96
N PHE A 21 -4.34 -23.06 -10.64
CA PHE A 21 -5.40 -23.04 -11.64
C PHE A 21 -5.49 -21.69 -12.36
N LYS A 22 -5.39 -20.58 -11.60
CA LYS A 22 -5.25 -19.23 -12.17
C LYS A 22 -4.07 -19.16 -13.14
N ASP A 23 -2.91 -19.73 -12.77
CA ASP A 23 -1.73 -19.72 -13.63
C ASP A 23 -1.95 -20.49 -14.94
N LEU A 24 -2.68 -21.61 -14.89
CA LEU A 24 -3.09 -22.34 -16.10
C LEU A 24 -4.01 -21.50 -16.98
N ILE A 25 -5.02 -20.82 -16.40
CA ILE A 25 -5.88 -19.90 -17.13
C ILE A 25 -5.07 -18.79 -17.80
N ASN A 26 -4.12 -18.19 -17.08
CA ASN A 26 -3.25 -17.15 -17.61
C ASN A 26 -2.45 -17.63 -18.84
N VAL A 27 -1.95 -18.88 -18.81
CA VAL A 27 -1.27 -19.48 -19.97
C VAL A 27 -2.23 -19.71 -21.13
N VAL A 28 -3.47 -20.16 -20.88
CA VAL A 28 -4.50 -20.31 -21.92
C VAL A 28 -4.84 -18.97 -22.57
N ILE A 29 -5.06 -17.93 -21.78
CA ILE A 29 -5.30 -16.55 -22.26
C ILE A 29 -4.12 -16.10 -23.11
N LEU A 30 -2.89 -16.33 -22.65
CA LEU A 30 -1.69 -15.98 -23.39
C LEU A 30 -1.60 -16.69 -24.76
N ILE A 31 -1.90 -17.99 -24.79
CA ILE A 31 -1.96 -18.77 -26.04
C ILE A 31 -3.05 -18.21 -26.96
N SER A 32 -4.21 -17.83 -26.42
CA SER A 32 -5.31 -17.26 -27.22
C SER A 32 -4.94 -15.91 -27.86
N PHE A 33 -3.99 -15.15 -27.32
CA PHE A 33 -3.47 -13.94 -27.97
C PHE A 33 -2.43 -14.26 -29.06
N LEU A 34 -1.62 -15.31 -28.86
CA LEU A 34 -0.57 -15.68 -29.79
C LEU A 34 -1.10 -16.35 -31.07
N VAL A 35 -2.22 -17.05 -31.00
CA VAL A 35 -2.82 -17.71 -32.18
C VAL A 35 -3.27 -16.67 -33.22
N PRO A 36 -4.08 -15.64 -32.90
CA PRO A 36 -4.41 -14.57 -33.84
C PRO A 36 -3.20 -13.82 -34.36
N LEU A 37 -2.19 -13.56 -33.52
CA LEU A 37 -0.95 -12.91 -33.98
C LEU A 37 -0.24 -13.72 -35.06
N ASN A 38 -0.19 -15.05 -34.93
CA ASN A 38 0.37 -15.95 -35.95
C ASN A 38 -0.43 -16.00 -37.26
N ILE A 39 -1.74 -15.71 -37.20
CA ILE A 39 -2.62 -15.67 -38.38
C ILE A 39 -2.50 -14.31 -39.08
N LEU A 40 -2.50 -13.22 -38.31
CA LEU A 40 -2.56 -11.85 -38.83
C LEU A 40 -1.21 -11.33 -39.32
N ILE A 41 -0.10 -11.80 -38.77
CA ILE A 41 1.25 -11.31 -39.08
C ILE A 41 1.97 -12.39 -39.88
N ILE A 42 1.96 -12.24 -41.20
CA ILE A 42 2.49 -13.22 -42.13
C ILE A 42 3.94 -12.87 -42.48
N ASN A 43 4.21 -11.58 -42.68
CA ASN A 43 5.50 -11.07 -43.15
C ASN A 43 6.10 -10.03 -42.18
N LYS A 44 7.29 -9.51 -42.52
CA LYS A 44 7.99 -8.51 -41.70
C LYS A 44 7.31 -7.16 -41.64
N ASP A 45 6.61 -6.76 -42.69
CA ASP A 45 5.98 -5.46 -42.75
C ASP A 45 4.72 -5.43 -41.88
N ASP A 46 3.96 -6.53 -41.85
CA ASP A 46 2.89 -6.76 -40.87
C ASP A 46 3.43 -6.67 -39.44
N LEU A 47 4.60 -7.27 -39.18
CA LEU A 47 5.23 -7.26 -37.87
C LEU A 47 5.66 -5.84 -37.47
N LYS A 48 6.23 -5.05 -38.39
CA LYS A 48 6.57 -3.63 -38.15
C LYS A 48 5.32 -2.81 -37.88
N LEU A 49 4.23 -3.05 -38.61
CA LEU A 49 2.95 -2.38 -38.42
C LEU A 49 2.36 -2.71 -37.03
N PHE A 50 2.35 -3.99 -36.67
CA PHE A 50 1.96 -4.45 -35.34
C PHE A 50 2.78 -3.76 -34.25
N ILE A 51 4.11 -3.72 -34.38
CA ILE A 51 5.00 -3.06 -33.42
C ILE A 51 4.62 -1.58 -33.27
N LYS A 52 4.41 -0.87 -34.37
CA LYS A 52 4.02 0.55 -34.35
C LYS A 52 2.73 0.76 -33.56
N TYR A 53 1.68 -0.01 -33.85
CA TYR A 53 0.41 0.09 -33.14
C TYR A 53 0.53 -0.32 -31.68
N PHE A 54 1.22 -1.43 -31.40
CA PHE A 54 1.43 -1.93 -30.04
C PHE A 54 2.12 -0.89 -29.15
N ILE A 55 3.16 -0.21 -29.66
CA ILE A 55 3.85 0.85 -28.90
C ILE A 55 2.92 2.05 -28.67
N ASN A 56 2.16 2.48 -29.68
CA ASN A 56 1.20 3.59 -29.52
C ASN A 56 0.14 3.27 -28.47
N THR A 57 -0.40 2.05 -28.50
CA THR A 57 -1.34 1.54 -27.51
C THR A 57 -0.72 1.51 -26.12
N ILE A 58 0.52 1.06 -25.98
CA ILE A 58 1.25 1.10 -24.70
C ILE A 58 1.35 2.53 -24.17
N ILE A 59 1.77 3.50 -24.99
CA ILE A 59 1.92 4.90 -24.55
C ILE A 59 0.57 5.45 -24.08
N PHE A 60 -0.49 5.21 -24.85
CA PHE A 60 -1.84 5.65 -24.51
C PHE A 60 -2.31 5.07 -23.17
N PHE A 61 -2.22 3.75 -22.99
CA PHE A 61 -2.61 3.13 -21.71
C PHE A 61 -1.70 3.53 -20.56
N SER A 62 -0.40 3.73 -20.80
CA SER A 62 0.53 4.24 -19.78
C SER A 62 0.12 5.62 -19.29
N LEU A 63 -0.30 6.49 -20.20
CA LEU A 63 -0.82 7.82 -19.88
C LEU A 63 -2.08 7.73 -19.04
N ILE A 64 -3.04 6.90 -19.43
CA ILE A 64 -4.27 6.68 -18.64
C ILE A 64 -3.94 6.14 -17.24
N ILE A 65 -3.08 5.13 -17.13
CA ILE A 65 -2.70 4.51 -15.85
C ILE A 65 -2.00 5.52 -14.95
N ALA A 66 -1.03 6.27 -15.49
CA ALA A 66 -0.27 7.26 -14.73
C ALA A 66 -1.16 8.42 -14.27
N PHE A 67 -1.96 8.98 -15.18
CA PHE A 67 -2.85 10.10 -14.88
C PHE A 67 -3.94 9.71 -13.90
N SER A 68 -4.60 8.56 -14.12
CA SER A 68 -5.64 8.02 -13.22
C SER A 68 -5.11 7.84 -11.79
N GLY A 69 -3.91 7.26 -11.63
CA GLY A 69 -3.39 7.08 -10.27
C GLY A 69 -2.80 8.33 -9.64
N ILE A 70 -2.35 9.34 -10.41
CA ILE A 70 -2.03 10.67 -9.84
C ILE A 70 -3.32 11.37 -9.39
N ILE A 71 -4.38 11.36 -10.20
CA ILE A 71 -5.70 11.91 -9.82
C ILE A 71 -6.22 11.27 -8.54
N ASN A 72 -6.11 9.93 -8.45
CA ASN A 72 -6.53 9.20 -7.26
C ASN A 72 -5.63 9.51 -6.04
N LEU A 73 -4.31 9.59 -6.24
CA LEU A 73 -3.36 9.99 -5.19
C LEU A 73 -3.72 11.37 -4.62
N LEU A 74 -4.06 12.31 -5.50
CA LEU A 74 -4.44 13.67 -5.15
C LEU A 74 -5.89 13.79 -4.65
N GLY A 75 -6.69 12.71 -4.69
CA GLY A 75 -8.07 12.72 -4.20
C GLY A 75 -9.00 13.66 -4.96
N ILE A 76 -8.70 13.94 -6.23
CA ILE A 76 -9.53 14.78 -7.11
C ILE A 76 -10.81 14.02 -7.50
N ILE A 77 -10.67 12.74 -7.84
CA ILE A 77 -11.79 11.84 -8.13
C ILE A 77 -11.78 10.72 -7.08
N SER A 78 -12.90 10.53 -6.39
CA SER A 78 -13.11 9.36 -5.52
C SER A 78 -13.32 8.13 -6.41
N THR A 79 -12.25 7.47 -6.82
CA THR A 79 -12.31 6.32 -7.75
C THR A 79 -12.66 5.01 -7.05
N LYS A 80 -13.41 5.05 -5.93
CA LYS A 80 -13.88 3.83 -5.25
C LYS A 80 -14.67 2.88 -6.18
N SER A 81 -15.18 3.34 -7.32
CA SER A 81 -16.11 2.55 -8.15
C SER A 81 -15.75 2.38 -9.64
N ILE A 82 -14.84 3.14 -10.25
CA ILE A 82 -14.91 3.28 -11.73
C ILE A 82 -13.93 2.40 -12.51
N ILE A 83 -12.72 2.05 -12.03
CA ILE A 83 -11.73 1.34 -12.89
C ILE A 83 -10.89 0.24 -12.18
N TYR A 84 -10.89 0.14 -10.85
CA TYR A 84 -10.00 -0.82 -10.18
C TYR A 84 -10.72 -1.64 -9.12
N SER A 85 -10.81 -2.95 -9.37
CA SER A 85 -11.01 -3.94 -8.32
C SER A 85 -9.92 -3.76 -7.25
N GLU A 86 -10.27 -4.01 -5.99
CA GLU A 86 -9.45 -3.72 -4.82
C GLU A 86 -7.99 -4.24 -4.96
N ASN A 87 -7.04 -3.30 -5.07
CA ASN A 87 -5.59 -3.51 -5.01
C ASN A 87 -4.98 -4.52 -6.00
N PRO A 88 -4.88 -4.19 -7.31
CA PRO A 88 -3.88 -4.84 -8.15
C PRO A 88 -2.48 -4.66 -7.51
N ASP A 89 -1.60 -5.67 -7.64
CA ASP A 89 -0.20 -5.55 -7.19
C ASP A 89 0.39 -4.27 -7.77
N TYR A 90 0.61 -3.29 -6.91
CA TYR A 90 1.05 -1.95 -7.29
C TYR A 90 2.42 -1.98 -7.99
N ASN A 91 3.19 -3.07 -7.87
CA ASN A 91 4.41 -3.27 -8.64
C ASN A 91 4.11 -3.60 -10.11
N ILE A 92 3.13 -4.48 -10.38
CA ILE A 92 2.79 -4.91 -11.74
C ILE A 92 2.16 -3.76 -12.53
N ALA A 93 1.36 -2.92 -11.86
CA ALA A 93 0.77 -1.71 -12.45
C ALA A 93 1.81 -0.71 -12.99
N LEU A 94 3.08 -0.80 -12.58
CA LEU A 94 4.15 0.07 -13.09
C LEU A 94 4.72 -0.40 -14.44
N ILE A 95 4.59 -1.68 -14.80
CA ILE A 95 5.22 -2.24 -16.00
C ILE A 95 4.77 -1.50 -17.26
N PRO A 96 3.45 -1.28 -17.51
CA PRO A 96 3.01 -0.49 -18.66
C PRO A 96 3.62 0.92 -18.65
N VAL A 97 3.62 1.60 -17.49
CA VAL A 97 4.16 2.96 -17.37
C VAL A 97 5.65 3.03 -17.72
N PHE A 98 6.46 2.04 -17.31
CA PHE A 98 7.85 1.93 -17.75
C PHE A 98 7.97 1.75 -19.27
N PHE A 99 7.11 0.94 -19.87
CA PHE A 99 7.12 0.77 -21.32
C PHE A 99 6.76 2.05 -22.04
N GLY A 100 5.72 2.76 -21.60
CA GLY A 100 5.35 4.07 -22.13
C GLY A 100 6.51 5.06 -22.02
N MET A 101 7.19 5.09 -20.87
CA MET A 101 8.33 5.97 -20.62
C MET A 101 9.49 5.73 -21.59
N ILE A 102 9.87 4.48 -21.81
CA ILE A 102 10.95 4.12 -22.74
C ILE A 102 10.53 4.34 -24.19
N SER A 103 9.28 4.05 -24.52
CA SER A 103 8.72 4.27 -25.85
C SER A 103 8.74 5.75 -26.22
N LEU A 104 8.26 6.62 -25.32
CA LEU A 104 8.28 8.08 -25.52
C LEU A 104 9.69 8.61 -25.70
N PHE A 105 10.65 8.12 -24.90
CA PHE A 105 12.04 8.51 -25.03
C PHE A 105 12.60 8.13 -26.41
N ILE A 106 12.36 6.90 -26.86
CA ILE A 106 12.81 6.43 -28.17
C ILE A 106 12.12 7.16 -29.32
N PHE A 107 10.82 7.43 -29.23
CA PHE A 107 10.10 8.21 -30.24
C PHE A 107 10.66 9.63 -30.34
N SER A 108 10.99 10.24 -29.20
CA SER A 108 11.58 11.58 -29.16
C SER A 108 12.98 11.62 -29.78
N ILE A 109 13.72 10.50 -29.76
CA ILE A 109 15.02 10.38 -30.44
C ILE A 109 14.85 10.18 -31.96
N LYS A 110 13.87 9.36 -32.38
CA LYS A 110 13.69 9.00 -33.79
C LYS A 110 13.12 10.13 -34.64
N ASN A 111 12.19 10.90 -34.09
CA ASN A 111 11.44 11.90 -34.85
C ASN A 111 11.96 13.32 -34.59
N ASP A 112 12.05 14.13 -35.63
CA ASP A 112 12.33 15.56 -35.52
C ASP A 112 11.06 16.31 -35.11
N TYR A 113 10.76 16.27 -33.83
CA TYR A 113 9.63 17.01 -33.29
C TYR A 113 9.95 18.49 -33.11
N PRO A 114 8.96 19.38 -33.39
CA PRO A 114 9.06 20.78 -32.99
C PRO A 114 9.25 20.88 -31.48
N PHE A 115 9.85 21.98 -31.02
CA PHE A 115 10.21 22.17 -29.62
C PHE A 115 9.03 21.94 -28.65
N LEU A 116 7.85 22.44 -28.98
CA LEU A 116 6.64 22.29 -28.16
C LEU A 116 6.24 20.82 -27.95
N LEU A 117 6.30 20.00 -29.00
CA LEU A 117 5.96 18.58 -28.91
C LEU A 117 7.04 17.79 -28.16
N ARG A 118 8.31 18.21 -28.27
CA ARG A 118 9.40 17.66 -27.46
C ARG A 118 9.22 17.98 -25.97
N LEU A 119 8.81 19.21 -25.67
CA LEU A 119 8.47 19.63 -24.31
C LEU A 119 7.30 18.81 -23.78
N LEU A 120 6.23 18.62 -24.57
CA LEU A 120 5.09 17.79 -24.19
C LEU A 120 5.50 16.34 -23.89
N ASN A 121 6.28 15.70 -24.76
CA ASN A 121 6.78 14.34 -24.52
C ASN A 121 7.60 14.25 -23.24
N THR A 122 8.41 15.27 -22.95
CA THR A 122 9.23 15.33 -21.74
C THR A 122 8.39 15.56 -20.47
N SER A 123 7.32 16.35 -20.58
CA SER A 123 6.33 16.51 -19.51
C SER A 123 5.62 15.19 -19.21
N ILE A 124 5.22 14.42 -20.24
CA ILE A 124 4.62 13.09 -20.05
C ILE A 124 5.62 12.12 -19.41
N PHE A 125 6.88 12.14 -19.85
CA PHE A 125 7.96 11.36 -19.22
C PHE A 125 8.10 11.67 -17.73
N SER A 126 7.99 12.95 -17.36
CA SER A 126 8.04 13.40 -15.97
C SER A 126 6.81 12.93 -15.19
N ILE A 127 5.61 12.98 -15.77
CA ILE A 127 4.38 12.43 -15.18
C ILE A 127 4.54 10.93 -14.89
N PHE A 128 5.12 10.16 -15.81
CA PHE A 128 5.43 8.75 -15.59
C PHE A 128 6.39 8.54 -14.43
N SER A 129 7.45 9.34 -14.36
CA SER A 129 8.43 9.27 -13.28
C SER A 129 7.82 9.61 -11.92
N LEU A 130 6.96 10.63 -11.86
CA LEU A 130 6.20 11.00 -10.66
C LEU A 130 5.25 9.89 -10.22
N TYR A 131 4.51 9.30 -11.17
CA TYR A 131 3.63 8.17 -10.87
C TYR A 131 4.41 6.99 -10.30
N ILE A 132 5.53 6.61 -10.93
CA ILE A 132 6.40 5.52 -10.46
C ILE A 132 6.91 5.82 -9.04
N PHE A 133 7.37 7.06 -8.79
CA PHE A 133 7.81 7.51 -7.47
C PHE A 133 6.68 7.38 -6.44
N PHE A 134 5.51 7.96 -6.70
CA PHE A 134 4.41 7.94 -5.74
C PHE A 134 3.71 6.59 -5.58
N LYS A 135 3.97 5.57 -6.41
CA LYS A 135 3.45 4.23 -6.12
C LYS A 135 4.11 3.53 -4.94
N GLY A 136 5.28 3.99 -4.51
CA GLY A 136 5.96 3.39 -3.35
C GLY A 136 6.51 1.99 -3.63
N SER A 137 6.85 1.68 -4.89
CA SER A 137 7.44 0.40 -5.28
C SER A 137 8.95 0.42 -5.15
N ARG A 138 9.51 -0.54 -4.40
CA ARG A 138 10.97 -0.72 -4.30
C ARG A 138 11.60 -1.06 -5.66
N ARG A 139 10.96 -1.93 -6.44
CA ARG A 139 11.44 -2.30 -7.78
C ARG A 139 11.31 -1.14 -8.75
N GLY A 140 10.18 -0.42 -8.67
CA GLY A 140 9.94 0.79 -9.43
C GLY A 140 11.02 1.85 -9.19
N ILE A 141 11.32 2.17 -7.93
CA ILE A 141 12.33 3.19 -7.63
C ILE A 141 13.74 2.76 -8.06
N ILE A 142 14.13 1.49 -7.87
CA ILE A 142 15.43 0.97 -8.35
C ILE A 142 15.54 1.16 -9.88
N LEU A 143 14.52 0.73 -10.63
CA LEU A 143 14.53 0.82 -12.08
C LEU A 143 14.51 2.28 -12.56
N LEU A 144 13.73 3.15 -11.91
CA LEU A 144 13.71 4.58 -12.20
C LEU A 144 15.08 5.22 -11.94
N THR A 145 15.75 4.87 -10.85
CA THR A 145 17.13 5.34 -10.56
C THR A 145 18.11 4.88 -11.63
N ILE A 146 18.04 3.62 -12.08
CA ILE A 146 18.89 3.12 -13.17
C ILE A 146 18.65 3.93 -14.45
N ILE A 147 17.39 4.21 -14.79
CA ILE A 147 17.04 5.01 -15.98
C ILE A 147 17.58 6.43 -15.85
N ILE A 148 17.43 7.08 -14.69
CA ILE A 148 18.00 8.41 -14.44
C ILE A 148 19.52 8.41 -14.56
N LEU A 149 20.21 7.40 -14.02
CA LEU A 149 21.67 7.26 -14.16
C LEU A 149 22.09 7.11 -15.63
N ILE A 150 21.34 6.31 -16.41
CA ILE A 150 21.58 6.19 -17.86
C ILE A 150 21.40 7.55 -18.54
N LEU A 151 20.34 8.29 -18.24
CA LEU A 151 20.12 9.63 -18.80
C LEU A 151 21.25 10.61 -18.44
N ILE A 152 21.75 10.55 -17.19
CA ILE A 152 22.90 11.35 -16.74
C ILE A 152 24.12 11.01 -17.59
N ILE A 153 24.46 9.73 -17.72
CA ILE A 153 25.60 9.28 -18.54
C ILE A 153 25.45 9.74 -19.99
N LEU A 154 24.27 9.55 -20.59
CA LEU A 154 23.97 9.97 -21.96
C LEU A 154 24.11 11.49 -22.13
N SER A 155 23.76 12.28 -21.12
CA SER A 155 23.84 13.75 -21.17
C SER A 155 25.29 14.29 -21.26
N PHE A 156 26.27 13.50 -20.84
CA PHE A 156 27.70 13.86 -20.82
C PHE A 156 28.48 13.42 -22.07
N ILE A 157 27.87 12.70 -23.00
CA ILE A 157 28.55 12.24 -24.24
C ILE A 157 28.98 13.47 -25.07
N LYS A 158 30.29 13.68 -25.19
CA LYS A 158 30.90 14.85 -25.87
C LYS A 158 30.82 14.79 -27.40
N ASN A 159 30.79 13.59 -28.00
CA ASN A 159 30.86 13.44 -29.46
C ASN A 159 29.51 13.72 -30.13
N ARG A 160 29.21 15.00 -30.36
CA ARG A 160 27.95 15.47 -30.97
C ARG A 160 27.94 15.51 -32.50
N LYS A 161 28.99 14.99 -33.15
CA LYS A 161 29.09 15.02 -34.62
C LYS A 161 28.06 14.12 -35.32
N ILE A 162 27.61 13.06 -34.65
CA ILE A 162 26.55 12.18 -35.17
C ILE A 162 25.19 12.76 -34.77
N GLN A 163 24.36 13.12 -35.76
CA GLN A 163 23.05 13.75 -35.55
C GLN A 163 22.16 12.97 -34.57
N GLY A 164 22.16 11.63 -34.66
CA GLY A 164 21.42 10.77 -33.72
C GLY A 164 21.92 10.88 -32.27
N LEU A 165 23.24 10.94 -32.05
CA LEU A 165 23.80 11.13 -30.71
C LEU A 165 23.47 12.50 -30.14
N LYS A 166 23.49 13.55 -30.97
CA LYS A 166 23.06 14.90 -30.56
C LYS A 166 21.61 14.89 -30.05
N LYS A 167 20.68 14.26 -30.79
CA LYS A 167 19.28 14.13 -30.37
C LYS A 167 19.12 13.39 -29.04
N ILE A 168 19.89 12.31 -28.84
CA ILE A 168 19.89 11.55 -27.58
C ILE A 168 20.36 12.43 -26.42
N VAL A 169 21.47 13.16 -26.58
CA VAL A 169 22.01 14.07 -25.56
C VAL A 169 21.00 15.15 -25.21
N ASP A 170 20.45 15.83 -26.20
CA ASP A 170 19.52 16.96 -26.01
C ASP A 170 18.22 16.49 -25.32
N THR A 171 17.67 15.36 -25.75
CA THR A 171 16.46 14.76 -25.14
C THR A 171 16.73 14.32 -23.70
N SER A 172 17.90 13.74 -23.42
CA SER A 172 18.29 13.31 -22.08
C SER A 172 18.42 14.51 -21.13
N LYS A 173 19.07 15.59 -21.58
CA LYS A 173 19.20 16.83 -20.80
C LYS A 173 17.86 17.47 -20.48
N LEU A 174 16.99 17.60 -21.49
CA LEU A 174 15.65 18.16 -21.29
C LEU A 174 14.86 17.31 -20.29
N SER A 175 14.94 15.97 -20.39
CA SER A 175 14.30 15.05 -19.45
C SER A 175 14.80 15.23 -18.02
N LEU A 176 16.12 15.35 -17.82
CA LEU A 176 16.71 15.57 -16.50
C LEU A 176 16.32 16.94 -15.90
N ILE A 177 16.30 18.00 -16.71
CA ILE A 177 15.89 19.34 -16.27
C ILE A 177 14.43 19.32 -15.81
N MET A 178 13.54 18.71 -16.60
CA MET A 178 12.12 18.61 -16.25
C MET A 178 11.92 17.78 -14.98
N LEU A 179 12.61 16.64 -14.85
CA LEU A 179 12.56 15.84 -13.62
C LEU A 179 13.02 16.65 -12.40
N PHE A 180 14.16 17.34 -12.51
CA PHE A 180 14.68 18.18 -11.43
C PHE A 180 13.68 19.27 -11.04
N PHE A 181 13.05 19.93 -12.01
CA PHE A 181 12.01 20.93 -11.78
C PHE A 181 10.81 20.35 -11.03
N PHE A 182 10.26 19.21 -11.49
CA PHE A 182 9.13 18.56 -10.82
C PHE A 182 9.45 18.09 -9.40
N PHE A 183 10.62 17.46 -9.18
CA PHE A 183 11.06 17.06 -7.85
C PHE A 183 11.32 18.26 -6.93
N SER A 184 11.80 19.38 -7.48
CA SER A 184 11.97 20.63 -6.73
C SER A 184 10.62 21.19 -6.28
N ILE A 185 9.61 21.20 -7.16
CA ILE A 185 8.24 21.61 -6.79
C ILE A 185 7.70 20.74 -5.65
N ILE A 186 7.84 19.41 -5.76
CA ILE A 186 7.38 18.48 -4.72
C ILE A 186 8.15 18.70 -3.41
N SER A 187 9.45 18.94 -3.50
CA SER A 187 10.30 19.24 -2.34
C SER A 187 9.87 20.54 -1.66
N ILE A 188 9.62 21.61 -2.42
CA ILE A 188 9.09 22.87 -1.91
C ILE A 188 7.72 22.66 -1.26
N PHE A 189 6.81 21.96 -1.95
CA PHE A 189 5.47 21.65 -1.42
C PHE A 189 5.52 20.87 -0.11
N THR A 190 6.40 19.87 0.00
CA THR A 190 6.48 19.01 1.20
C THR A 190 7.28 19.66 2.34
N LEU A 191 8.42 20.30 2.06
CA LEU A 191 9.37 20.73 3.08
C LEU A 191 9.30 22.23 3.42
N LYS A 192 8.80 23.08 2.52
CA LYS A 192 8.88 24.55 2.67
C LYS A 192 7.54 25.24 2.86
N LEU A 193 6.45 24.72 2.30
CA LEU A 193 5.14 25.34 2.50
C LEU A 193 4.63 25.10 3.93
N SER A 194 3.90 26.07 4.47
CA SER A 194 3.13 25.90 5.71
C SER A 194 1.94 24.96 5.49
N CYS A 195 1.36 24.41 6.56
CA CYS A 195 0.20 23.53 6.45
C CYS A 195 -0.98 24.20 5.71
N ASN A 196 -1.29 25.45 6.04
CA ASN A 196 -2.38 26.21 5.41
C ASN A 196 -2.12 26.41 3.90
N SER A 197 -0.88 26.75 3.52
CA SER A 197 -0.52 26.87 2.10
C SER A 197 -0.62 25.54 1.36
N LYS A 198 -0.25 24.41 1.99
CA LYS A 198 -0.46 23.07 1.41
C LYS A 198 -1.95 22.77 1.21
N ASN A 199 -2.80 23.10 2.20
CA ASN A 199 -4.25 22.92 2.10
C ASN A 199 -4.82 23.71 0.93
N LYS A 200 -4.49 25.01 0.83
CA LYS A 200 -4.92 25.87 -0.28
C LYS A 200 -4.44 25.33 -1.64
N VAL A 201 -3.20 24.86 -1.75
CA VAL A 201 -2.69 24.25 -3.00
C VAL A 201 -3.48 22.99 -3.34
N LEU A 202 -3.77 22.13 -2.37
CA LEU A 202 -4.57 20.91 -2.60
C LEU A 202 -6.03 21.26 -2.99
N GLU A 203 -6.63 22.26 -2.38
CA GLU A 203 -7.95 22.79 -2.73
C GLU A 203 -7.96 23.35 -4.16
N LEU A 204 -6.96 24.15 -4.54
CA LEU A 204 -6.80 24.70 -5.90
C LEU A 204 -6.66 23.61 -6.97
N ILE A 205 -6.02 22.49 -6.63
CA ILE A 205 -5.88 21.32 -7.51
C ILE A 205 -7.22 20.54 -7.64
N GLY A 206 -8.22 20.86 -6.82
CA GLY A 206 -9.54 20.20 -6.82
C GLY A 206 -9.61 18.96 -5.92
N THR A 207 -8.75 18.89 -4.90
CA THR A 207 -8.79 17.81 -3.90
C THR A 207 -10.10 17.86 -3.12
N LYS A 208 -10.89 16.77 -3.13
CA LYS A 208 -12.15 16.71 -2.37
C LYS A 208 -11.97 16.42 -0.88
N TYR A 209 -10.93 15.64 -0.54
CA TYR A 209 -10.67 15.16 0.82
C TYR A 209 -9.20 15.36 1.19
N ILE A 210 -8.85 16.57 1.63
CA ILE A 210 -7.46 17.00 1.91
C ILE A 210 -6.75 16.02 2.86
N THR A 211 -7.38 15.65 3.98
CA THR A 211 -6.83 14.73 4.97
C THR A 211 -6.50 13.36 4.36
N VAL A 212 -7.39 12.82 3.53
CA VAL A 212 -7.22 11.52 2.87
C VAL A 212 -6.10 11.59 1.84
N THR A 213 -6.04 12.68 1.06
CA THR A 213 -4.98 12.92 0.08
C THR A 213 -3.60 13.00 0.74
N LYS A 214 -3.45 13.80 1.80
CA LYS A 214 -2.19 13.89 2.54
C LYS A 214 -1.78 12.52 3.10
N ARG A 215 -2.73 11.74 3.64
CA ARG A 215 -2.49 10.38 4.12
C ARG A 215 -2.06 9.43 3.01
N ASN A 216 -2.68 9.50 1.84
CA ASN A 216 -2.28 8.67 0.69
C ASN A 216 -0.82 8.98 0.30
N ILE A 217 -0.48 10.27 0.16
CA ILE A 217 0.88 10.71 -0.15
C ILE A 217 1.86 10.24 0.94
N GLU A 218 1.51 10.40 2.21
CA GLU A 218 2.32 9.97 3.35
C GLU A 218 2.55 8.46 3.37
N VAL A 219 1.51 7.64 3.14
CA VAL A 219 1.64 6.17 3.08
C VAL A 219 2.61 5.77 1.97
N HIS A 220 2.61 6.47 0.84
CA HIS A 220 3.54 6.19 -0.25
C HIS A 220 4.96 6.67 0.03
N LEU A 221 5.14 7.87 0.61
CA LEU A 221 6.46 8.41 0.99
C LEU A 221 7.09 7.63 2.14
N SER A 222 6.30 7.23 3.13
CA SER A 222 6.77 6.48 4.31
C SER A 222 7.33 5.10 3.94
N ARG A 223 6.90 4.50 2.82
CA ARG A 223 7.53 3.28 2.28
C ARG A 223 9.01 3.50 1.96
N TYR A 224 9.39 4.67 1.46
CA TYR A 224 10.80 5.01 1.22
C TYR A 224 11.54 5.43 2.49
N VAL A 225 10.87 6.20 3.35
CA VAL A 225 11.46 6.57 4.65
C VAL A 225 11.76 5.33 5.49
N SER A 226 10.90 4.31 5.46
CA SER A 226 11.11 3.05 6.17
C SER A 226 12.36 2.30 5.73
N ILE A 227 12.82 2.53 4.49
CA ILE A 227 14.06 1.98 3.95
C ILE A 227 15.26 2.73 4.52
N ALA A 228 15.19 4.07 4.57
CA ALA A 228 16.28 4.92 5.03
C ALA A 228 16.40 5.00 6.57
N ASN A 229 15.26 4.98 7.29
CA ASN A 229 15.20 5.13 8.73
C ASN A 229 14.04 4.31 9.32
N SER A 230 14.38 3.14 9.86
CA SER A 230 13.39 2.18 10.37
C SER A 230 12.70 2.58 11.69
N LYS A 231 13.09 3.69 12.32
CA LYS A 231 12.50 4.21 13.57
C LYS A 231 11.40 5.27 13.35
N LEU A 232 11.23 5.74 12.10
CA LEU A 232 10.18 6.68 11.73
C LEU A 232 8.88 5.90 11.45
N SER A 233 7.91 6.01 12.36
CA SER A 233 6.54 5.55 12.12
C SER A 233 5.85 6.45 11.10
N THR A 234 4.80 5.93 10.44
CA THR A 234 3.97 6.66 9.48
C THR A 234 3.50 8.01 10.03
N GLY A 235 2.86 8.03 11.21
CA GLY A 235 2.40 9.28 11.84
C GLY A 235 3.50 10.33 12.08
N LYS A 236 4.75 9.92 12.35
CA LYS A 236 5.88 10.86 12.47
C LYS A 236 6.29 11.44 11.11
N ALA A 237 6.19 10.65 10.04
CA ALA A 237 6.41 11.12 8.68
C ALA A 237 5.33 12.13 8.28
N TYR A 238 4.06 11.90 8.62
CA TYR A 238 2.98 12.86 8.37
C TYR A 238 3.28 14.22 8.98
N ASN A 239 3.56 14.25 10.29
CA ASN A 239 3.83 15.49 11.00
C ASN A 239 5.02 16.23 10.39
N LYS A 240 6.08 15.50 10.03
CA LYS A 240 7.24 16.07 9.35
C LYS A 240 6.93 16.65 7.97
N TYR A 241 6.10 16.00 7.16
CA TYR A 241 5.88 16.43 5.77
C TYR A 241 4.69 17.37 5.56
N PHE A 242 3.71 17.37 6.46
CA PHE A 242 2.46 18.11 6.26
C PHE A 242 2.13 19.12 7.36
N VAL A 243 2.66 18.95 8.57
CA VAL A 243 2.42 19.85 9.70
C VAL A 243 3.56 20.86 9.90
N ASN A 244 4.69 20.65 9.22
CA ASN A 244 6.06 21.14 9.46
C ASN A 244 6.33 22.54 10.07
N ASP A 245 5.39 23.48 10.19
CA ASP A 245 5.61 24.75 10.91
C ASP A 245 4.30 25.30 11.52
N GLU A 246 4.41 25.77 12.76
CA GLU A 246 3.38 26.35 13.64
C GLU A 246 2.13 25.50 13.85
N TYR A 247 1.97 24.99 15.08
CA TYR A 247 0.72 24.40 15.52
C TYR A 247 -0.43 25.39 15.29
N ASN A 248 -1.30 25.07 14.34
CA ASN A 248 -2.47 25.90 14.04
C ASN A 248 -3.72 25.29 14.71
N PRO A 249 -4.18 25.82 15.85
CA PRO A 249 -5.35 25.31 16.53
C PRO A 249 -6.64 25.52 15.73
N LYS A 250 -6.66 26.44 14.75
CA LYS A 250 -7.86 26.75 13.96
C LYS A 250 -8.16 25.72 12.87
N ASP A 251 -7.19 24.92 12.45
CA ASP A 251 -7.36 23.97 11.34
C ASP A 251 -7.00 22.53 11.75
N PRO A 252 -7.96 21.59 11.81
CA PRO A 252 -7.71 20.19 12.16
C PRO A 252 -6.76 19.47 11.21
N ASP A 253 -6.65 19.89 9.94
CA ASP A 253 -5.74 19.29 8.96
C ASP A 253 -4.27 19.64 9.20
N CYS A 254 -4.00 20.49 10.19
CA CYS A 254 -2.67 20.93 10.64
C CYS A 254 -2.18 20.25 11.91
N GLY A 255 -2.66 19.02 12.20
CA GLY A 255 -1.95 18.08 13.06
C GLY A 255 -2.74 17.52 14.25
N TRP A 256 -3.88 18.11 14.62
CA TRP A 256 -4.67 17.71 15.79
C TRP A 256 -6.00 17.02 15.47
N GLY A 257 -6.54 17.16 14.26
CA GLY A 257 -7.73 16.43 13.80
C GLY A 257 -7.41 15.27 12.86
N PHE A 258 -6.12 14.96 12.72
CA PHE A 258 -5.61 14.00 11.75
C PHE A 258 -6.09 12.57 12.07
N ASN A 259 -6.69 11.90 11.07
CA ASN A 259 -7.14 10.49 11.00
C ASN A 259 -8.56 10.12 11.42
N PHE A 260 -9.37 11.01 11.99
CA PHE A 260 -10.59 10.53 12.68
C PHE A 260 -11.88 11.23 12.24
N GLY A 261 -11.92 12.54 12.02
CA GLY A 261 -13.16 13.26 11.70
C GLY A 261 -13.20 13.95 10.34
N LYS A 262 -14.40 14.35 9.91
CA LYS A 262 -14.66 15.17 8.73
C LYS A 262 -14.43 16.65 9.06
N ARG A 263 -13.84 17.39 8.13
CA ARG A 263 -13.75 18.86 8.23
C ARG A 263 -15.16 19.45 8.20
N THR A 264 -15.48 20.36 9.12
CA THR A 264 -16.76 21.10 9.12
C THR A 264 -16.56 22.59 9.34
N TYR A 265 -17.20 23.38 8.48
CA TYR A 265 -17.26 24.84 8.53
C TYR A 265 -18.50 25.32 7.74
N PRO A 266 -19.25 26.34 8.20
CA PRO A 266 -19.08 27.05 9.48
C PRO A 266 -19.38 26.16 10.68
N LEU A 267 -18.85 26.52 11.85
CA LEU A 267 -19.18 25.86 13.11
C LEU A 267 -20.62 26.20 13.53
N ILE A 268 -21.44 25.17 13.78
CA ILE A 268 -22.85 25.27 14.18
C ILE A 268 -23.02 25.15 15.70
N GLY A 269 -24.19 25.53 16.24
CA GLY A 269 -24.54 25.37 17.65
C GLY A 269 -24.50 26.65 18.48
N LEU A 270 -25.08 26.59 19.69
CA LEU A 270 -25.14 27.73 20.61
C LEU A 270 -23.86 27.83 21.47
N ASN A 271 -23.61 29.02 22.04
CA ASN A 271 -22.49 29.31 22.94
C ASN A 271 -21.08 29.14 22.34
N LYS A 272 -20.86 29.57 21.08
CA LYS A 272 -19.55 29.56 20.40
C LYS A 272 -18.51 30.54 21.01
N ASN A 273 -18.77 31.12 22.18
CA ASN A 273 -17.91 32.13 22.81
C ASN A 273 -16.50 31.57 23.08
N GLY A 274 -15.47 32.26 22.56
CA GLY A 274 -14.07 31.87 22.71
C GLY A 274 -13.50 30.99 21.59
N ILE A 275 -14.32 30.57 20.62
CA ILE A 275 -13.86 29.92 19.40
C ILE A 275 -13.75 30.98 18.28
N PRO A 276 -12.58 31.16 17.64
CA PRO A 276 -12.45 32.09 16.53
C PRO A 276 -13.48 31.85 15.42
N GLU A 277 -13.93 32.91 14.76
CA GLU A 277 -14.94 32.80 13.70
C GLU A 277 -14.48 31.92 12.54
N ASP A 278 -13.20 32.04 12.19
CA ASP A 278 -12.50 31.30 11.14
C ASP A 278 -12.02 29.90 11.57
N ALA A 279 -12.32 29.46 12.80
CA ALA A 279 -11.95 28.12 13.25
C ALA A 279 -12.78 27.04 12.54
N ILE A 280 -12.10 25.97 12.17
CA ILE A 280 -12.64 24.80 11.49
C ILE A 280 -12.76 23.66 12.49
N GLY A 281 -13.88 22.93 12.42
CA GLY A 281 -14.15 21.80 13.32
C GLY A 281 -13.74 20.46 12.72
N CYS A 282 -13.39 19.52 13.59
CA CYS A 282 -13.27 18.10 13.30
C CYS A 282 -14.53 17.38 13.77
N LEU A 283 -15.40 16.99 12.83
CA LEU A 283 -16.66 16.30 13.08
C LEU A 283 -16.43 14.78 13.15
N VAL A 284 -16.83 14.18 14.27
CA VAL A 284 -16.77 12.74 14.54
C VAL A 284 -18.19 12.20 14.60
N ASP A 285 -18.50 11.25 13.74
CA ASP A 285 -19.80 10.58 13.59
C ASP A 285 -19.60 9.06 13.37
N SER A 286 -20.67 8.28 13.25
CA SER A 286 -20.58 6.81 13.01
C SER A 286 -19.78 6.37 11.78
N THR A 287 -19.47 7.28 10.85
CA THR A 287 -18.69 7.01 9.63
C THR A 287 -17.19 7.31 9.78
N SER A 288 -16.80 7.88 10.93
CA SER A 288 -15.43 8.24 11.28
C SER A 288 -14.52 7.02 11.51
N PHE A 289 -13.23 7.14 11.20
CA PHE A 289 -12.26 6.03 11.28
C PHE A 289 -11.82 5.77 12.73
N ILE A 290 -11.67 4.49 13.13
CA ILE A 290 -11.34 4.09 14.51
C ILE A 290 -9.97 3.36 14.55
N PRO A 291 -8.99 3.85 15.32
CA PRO A 291 -7.68 3.21 15.42
C PRO A 291 -7.60 2.08 16.47
N ARG A 292 -8.52 1.99 17.46
CA ARG A 292 -8.49 0.96 18.52
C ARG A 292 -9.89 0.53 19.01
N SER A 293 -10.04 -0.79 19.18
CA SER A 293 -11.10 -1.59 19.84
C SER A 293 -12.45 -0.94 20.23
N ASN A 294 -13.50 -1.49 19.62
CA ASN A 294 -14.91 -1.72 19.98
C ASN A 294 -15.77 -0.72 20.77
N CYS A 295 -15.25 0.32 21.42
CA CYS A 295 -16.13 1.22 22.18
C CYS A 295 -15.79 2.70 22.13
N ALA A 296 -14.60 3.13 21.66
CA ALA A 296 -14.20 4.54 21.73
C ALA A 296 -13.48 5.06 20.46
N VAL A 297 -13.86 6.24 19.98
CA VAL A 297 -13.05 7.04 19.02
C VAL A 297 -12.18 7.97 19.84
N ALA A 298 -10.87 7.83 19.78
CA ALA A 298 -9.92 8.76 20.39
C ALA A 298 -9.24 9.57 19.29
N ALA A 299 -9.51 10.87 19.22
CA ALA A 299 -8.80 11.82 18.38
C ALA A 299 -7.58 12.35 19.15
N GLU A 300 -6.37 12.05 18.67
CA GLU A 300 -5.15 12.63 19.25
C GLU A 300 -5.09 14.12 18.92
N VAL A 301 -5.28 14.95 19.93
CA VAL A 301 -5.29 16.40 19.80
C VAL A 301 -3.87 16.95 19.84
N ASN A 302 -3.01 16.39 20.68
CA ASN A 302 -1.59 16.77 20.74
C ASN A 302 -0.77 15.69 21.44
N THR A 303 0.56 15.74 21.28
CA THR A 303 1.51 14.99 22.10
C THR A 303 2.50 15.94 22.73
N LEU A 304 2.46 16.05 24.06
CA LEU A 304 3.42 16.83 24.83
C LEU A 304 4.70 16.06 25.07
N ASN A 305 5.83 16.76 24.99
CA ASN A 305 7.14 16.25 25.37
C ASN A 305 7.75 17.23 26.37
N ALA A 306 7.74 16.86 27.64
CA ALA A 306 8.04 17.76 28.74
C ALA A 306 8.97 17.11 29.76
N LYS A 307 9.72 17.95 30.47
CA LYS A 307 10.62 17.55 31.55
C LYS A 307 9.86 17.38 32.85
N SER A 308 10.51 16.73 33.82
CA SER A 308 9.98 16.60 35.17
C SER A 308 9.62 17.97 35.76
N ASN A 309 8.49 18.04 36.46
CA ASN A 309 7.90 19.21 37.11
C ASN A 309 7.33 20.31 36.19
N GLU A 310 7.38 20.14 34.86
CA GLU A 310 6.68 21.06 33.96
C GLU A 310 5.16 20.86 34.09
N ARG A 311 4.44 21.98 33.99
CA ARG A 311 2.99 22.03 34.18
C ARG A 311 2.33 22.65 32.96
N TYR A 312 1.26 22.03 32.50
CA TYR A 312 0.53 22.45 31.31
C TYR A 312 -0.97 22.50 31.60
N VAL A 313 -1.66 23.41 30.92
CA VAL A 313 -3.11 23.37 30.74
C VAL A 313 -3.37 23.04 29.29
N ALA A 314 -4.06 21.94 29.04
CA ALA A 314 -4.56 21.63 27.70
C ALA A 314 -6.07 21.85 27.68
N SER A 315 -6.57 22.43 26.61
CA SER A 315 -8.02 22.62 26.43
C SER A 315 -8.46 22.41 24.99
N VAL A 316 -9.75 22.14 24.81
CA VAL A 316 -10.39 22.02 23.50
C VAL A 316 -11.86 22.41 23.61
N TYR A 317 -12.43 22.94 22.53
CA TYR A 317 -13.86 23.18 22.46
C TYR A 317 -14.56 21.99 21.82
N CYS A 318 -15.67 21.57 22.42
CA CYS A 318 -16.44 20.43 21.99
C CYS A 318 -17.93 20.79 21.86
N TYR A 319 -18.54 20.36 20.77
CA TYR A 319 -19.98 20.41 20.54
C TYR A 319 -20.49 18.99 20.39
N VAL A 320 -21.62 18.68 21.01
CA VAL A 320 -22.29 17.38 20.89
C VAL A 320 -23.71 17.63 20.39
N SER A 321 -24.08 17.02 19.26
CA SER A 321 -25.42 17.12 18.67
C SER A 321 -26.54 16.63 19.61
N ASN A 322 -27.76 17.14 19.43
CA ASN A 322 -28.91 16.82 20.30
C ASN A 322 -29.29 15.33 20.28
N ASP A 323 -29.20 14.71 19.11
CA ASP A 323 -29.48 13.31 18.84
C ASP A 323 -28.33 12.35 19.22
N PHE A 324 -27.23 12.88 19.78
CA PHE A 324 -26.11 12.08 20.22
C PHE A 324 -26.52 11.06 21.29
N ASN A 325 -26.19 9.79 21.02
CA ASN A 325 -26.51 8.63 21.87
C ASN A 325 -25.26 7.92 22.46
N GLY A 326 -24.09 8.55 22.39
CA GLY A 326 -22.89 8.02 23.02
C GLY A 326 -22.96 8.15 24.55
N HIS A 327 -22.18 7.32 25.24
CA HIS A 327 -22.13 7.27 26.70
C HIS A 327 -21.33 8.40 27.31
N PHE A 328 -20.25 8.83 26.65
CA PHE A 328 -19.48 10.00 27.06
C PHE A 328 -18.68 10.58 25.90
N VAL A 329 -18.39 11.88 26.03
CA VAL A 329 -17.34 12.58 25.31
C VAL A 329 -16.40 13.15 26.37
N ARG A 330 -15.11 12.82 26.30
CA ARG A 330 -14.12 13.25 27.29
C ARG A 330 -12.85 13.74 26.64
N PHE A 331 -12.13 14.59 27.35
CA PHE A 331 -10.80 15.05 26.98
C PHE A 331 -9.81 14.61 28.06
N ASN A 332 -8.79 13.83 27.68
CA ASN A 332 -7.95 13.10 28.63
C ASN A 332 -6.52 12.83 28.10
N VAL A 333 -5.56 12.61 28.99
CA VAL A 333 -4.20 12.14 28.61
C VAL A 333 -4.21 10.63 28.29
N ASP A 334 -3.17 10.06 27.67
CA ASP A 334 -3.03 8.60 27.50
C ASP A 334 -2.96 7.89 28.87
N TRP A 335 -3.76 6.83 29.05
CA TRP A 335 -3.76 6.02 30.27
C TRP A 335 -2.38 5.41 30.58
N ASN A 336 -1.61 5.07 29.55
CA ASN A 336 -0.26 4.55 29.72
C ASN A 336 0.71 5.58 30.29
N ALA A 337 0.50 6.88 30.03
CA ALA A 337 1.33 7.93 30.60
C ALA A 337 1.12 8.04 32.12
N VAL A 338 -0.13 7.88 32.57
CA VAL A 338 -0.47 7.84 34.00
C VAL A 338 0.02 6.56 34.65
N ARG A 339 -0.21 5.39 34.02
CA ARG A 339 0.26 4.09 34.52
C ARG A 339 1.77 4.00 34.69
N LYS A 340 2.53 4.67 33.80
CA LYS A 340 4.00 4.76 33.86
C LYS A 340 4.50 5.88 34.79
N SER A 341 3.60 6.58 35.47
CA SER A 341 3.90 7.72 36.34
C SER A 341 4.70 8.83 35.62
N ILE A 342 4.46 9.03 34.32
CA ILE A 342 5.00 10.17 33.56
C ILE A 342 4.23 11.43 33.96
N VAL A 343 2.90 11.32 34.13
CA VAL A 343 2.03 12.38 34.61
C VAL A 343 1.59 12.08 36.04
N SER A 344 1.48 13.13 36.86
CA SER A 344 1.01 13.04 38.23
C SER A 344 -0.48 12.68 38.29
N ASN A 345 -0.84 11.81 39.24
CA ASN A 345 -2.22 11.57 39.66
C ASN A 345 -2.50 12.31 40.99
N GLN A 346 -2.03 13.56 41.12
CA GLN A 346 -2.03 14.28 42.41
C GLN A 346 -3.42 14.49 43.00
N THR A 347 -4.45 14.50 42.17
CA THR A 347 -5.82 14.22 42.56
C THR A 347 -6.04 12.74 42.28
N GLU A 348 -6.62 11.95 43.19
CA GLU A 348 -6.95 10.53 42.95
C GLU A 348 -7.74 10.27 41.64
N VAL A 349 -8.25 11.35 41.04
CA VAL A 349 -8.88 11.47 39.72
C VAL A 349 -7.85 11.65 38.60
N TYR A 350 -7.91 10.75 37.62
CA TYR A 350 -7.21 10.80 36.33
C TYR A 350 -7.40 12.17 35.64
N PRO A 351 -6.39 12.75 34.97
CA PRO A 351 -6.53 14.05 34.30
C PRO A 351 -7.39 13.91 33.03
N GLU A 352 -8.70 13.95 33.27
CA GLU A 352 -9.76 13.94 32.29
C GLU A 352 -10.86 14.95 32.66
N THR A 353 -11.58 15.38 31.64
CA THR A 353 -12.80 16.17 31.80
C THR A 353 -13.86 15.66 30.84
N TYR A 354 -15.13 15.81 31.20
CA TYR A 354 -16.27 15.28 30.46
C TYR A 354 -17.13 16.40 29.92
N TYR A 355 -17.63 16.21 28.71
CA TYR A 355 -18.73 17.02 28.19
C TYR A 355 -20.01 16.71 28.97
N ASP A 356 -20.72 17.75 29.40
CA ASP A 356 -22.02 17.62 30.04
C ASP A 356 -23.09 17.27 28.99
N LEU A 357 -23.43 15.98 28.92
CA LEU A 357 -24.43 15.44 27.99
C LEU A 357 -25.86 15.92 28.27
N GLN A 358 -26.12 16.60 29.40
CA GLN A 358 -27.41 17.27 29.62
C GLN A 358 -27.53 18.56 28.82
N LYS A 359 -26.40 19.14 28.39
CA LYS A 359 -26.30 20.39 27.64
C LYS A 359 -25.91 20.16 26.17
N LYS A 360 -26.36 19.05 25.58
CA LYS A 360 -26.22 18.80 24.13
C LYS A 360 -26.77 19.98 23.32
N GLY A 361 -26.22 20.19 22.13
CA GLY A 361 -26.54 21.33 21.27
C GLY A 361 -25.78 22.61 21.60
N THR A 362 -24.87 22.58 22.58
CA THR A 362 -24.04 23.73 22.98
C THR A 362 -22.55 23.42 22.91
N TRP A 363 -21.73 24.44 22.67
CA TRP A 363 -20.28 24.35 22.80
C TRP A 363 -19.85 24.40 24.28
N GLN A 364 -18.94 23.50 24.66
CA GLN A 364 -18.33 23.45 25.99
C GLN A 364 -16.81 23.41 25.86
N LYS A 365 -16.10 24.21 26.67
CA LYS A 365 -14.63 24.14 26.78
C LYS A 365 -14.26 23.01 27.75
N LEU A 366 -13.56 22.01 27.24
CA LEU A 366 -13.01 20.91 27.99
C LEU A 366 -11.54 21.23 28.31
N GLU A 367 -11.18 21.29 29.59
CA GLU A 367 -9.82 21.62 30.05
C GLU A 367 -9.29 20.55 31.02
N ILE A 368 -8.00 20.21 30.88
CA ILE A 368 -7.26 19.34 31.78
C ILE A 368 -5.95 20.00 32.20
N LYS A 369 -5.55 19.77 33.46
CA LYS A 369 -4.26 20.21 34.01
C LYS A 369 -3.32 19.02 34.05
N ILE A 370 -2.12 19.18 33.53
CA ILE A 370 -1.12 18.12 33.36
C ILE A 370 0.14 18.52 34.12
N ILE A 371 0.60 17.66 35.02
CA ILE A 371 1.84 17.85 35.78
C ILE A 371 2.75 16.67 35.47
N PHE A 372 3.95 16.93 34.96
CA PHE A 372 4.90 15.88 34.61
C PHE A 372 5.71 15.47 35.85
N ASN A 373 5.64 14.19 36.23
CA ASN A 373 6.46 13.62 37.30
C ASN A 373 7.83 13.15 36.80
N LYS A 374 7.92 12.83 35.51
CA LYS A 374 9.12 12.35 34.84
C LYS A 374 9.15 12.88 33.42
N GLU A 375 10.35 12.95 32.86
CA GLU A 375 10.50 13.22 31.43
C GLU A 375 9.78 12.15 30.61
N GLY A 376 8.99 12.58 29.64
CA GLY A 376 8.29 11.65 28.77
C GLY A 376 7.34 12.30 27.79
N LYS A 377 6.80 11.46 26.91
CA LYS A 377 5.79 11.85 25.92
C LYS A 377 4.40 11.50 26.41
N VAL A 378 3.50 12.48 26.36
CA VAL A 378 2.12 12.35 26.84
C VAL A 378 1.18 12.75 25.70
N PRO A 379 0.61 11.77 25.00
CA PRO A 379 -0.49 12.02 24.08
C PRO A 379 -1.74 12.48 24.83
N ILE A 380 -2.49 13.39 24.22
CA ILE A 380 -3.76 13.94 24.71
C ILE A 380 -4.84 13.61 23.68
N TYR A 381 -5.97 13.10 24.16
CA TYR A 381 -7.06 12.60 23.35
C TYR A 381 -8.37 13.27 23.67
N CYS A 382 -9.20 13.47 22.64
CA CYS A 382 -10.64 13.62 22.80
C CYS A 382 -11.31 12.28 22.45
N SER A 383 -11.99 11.67 23.41
CA SER A 383 -12.56 10.33 23.30
C SER A 383 -14.09 10.37 23.27
N VAL A 384 -14.71 9.78 22.25
CA VAL A 384 -16.16 9.59 22.09
C VAL A 384 -16.47 8.10 22.25
N THR A 385 -17.31 7.72 23.22
CA THR A 385 -17.55 6.30 23.54
C THR A 385 -18.99 5.87 23.41
N LYS A 386 -19.20 4.65 22.89
CA LYS A 386 -20.47 3.90 22.92
C LYS A 386 -20.19 2.45 23.32
N LYS A 387 -20.72 2.00 24.46
CA LYS A 387 -20.39 0.71 25.10
C LYS A 387 -21.14 -0.52 24.54
N GLU A 388 -21.96 -0.37 23.50
CA GLU A 388 -22.79 -1.46 22.96
C GLU A 388 -22.03 -2.43 22.04
N LYS A 389 -22.64 -3.60 21.73
CA LYS A 389 -22.07 -4.69 20.91
C LYS A 389 -21.67 -4.27 19.48
N ASN A 390 -22.22 -3.13 19.00
CA ASN A 390 -21.90 -2.49 17.71
C ASN A 390 -21.07 -1.19 17.85
N GLY A 391 -20.68 -0.83 19.08
CA GLY A 391 -19.78 0.27 19.41
C GLY A 391 -20.12 1.58 18.70
N HIS A 392 -19.12 2.11 17.99
CA HIS A 392 -19.17 3.34 17.21
C HIS A 392 -20.14 3.32 16.02
N SER A 393 -20.33 2.16 15.37
CA SER A 393 -21.22 2.07 14.19
C SER A 393 -22.69 2.31 14.52
N ALA A 394 -23.05 2.14 15.80
CA ALA A 394 -24.37 2.44 16.33
C ALA A 394 -24.51 3.88 16.86
N LEU A 395 -23.49 4.74 16.70
CA LEU A 395 -23.53 6.13 17.13
C LEU A 395 -24.55 6.90 16.28
N ASN A 396 -25.53 7.51 16.94
CA ASN A 396 -26.37 8.54 16.34
C ASN A 396 -25.84 9.91 16.76
N GLY A 397 -26.13 10.92 15.95
CA GLY A 397 -25.54 12.24 16.09
C GLY A 397 -24.04 12.27 15.78
N TYR A 398 -23.44 13.39 16.13
CA TYR A 398 -22.03 13.70 15.91
C TYR A 398 -21.47 14.58 17.05
N VAL A 399 -20.15 14.63 17.09
CA VAL A 399 -19.35 15.46 17.98
C VAL A 399 -18.44 16.34 17.13
N ILE A 400 -18.36 17.64 17.38
CA ILE A 400 -17.41 18.54 16.72
C ILE A 400 -16.36 18.96 17.74
N ILE A 401 -15.08 18.78 17.39
CA ILE A 401 -13.93 19.21 18.18
C ILE A 401 -13.30 20.41 17.46
N ALA A 402 -13.01 21.48 18.19
CA ALA A 402 -12.45 22.70 17.62
C ALA A 402 -11.43 23.36 18.56
N PHE A 403 -10.49 24.08 17.95
CA PHE A 403 -9.61 25.03 18.62
C PHE A 403 -8.88 24.51 19.88
N PRO A 404 -8.12 23.41 19.77
CA PRO A 404 -7.35 22.92 20.90
C PRO A 404 -6.19 23.84 21.26
N ASN A 405 -6.03 24.18 22.53
CA ASN A 405 -4.94 25.04 23.01
C ASN A 405 -4.11 24.35 24.09
N ILE A 406 -2.82 24.69 24.16
CA ILE A 406 -1.94 24.26 25.25
C ILE A 406 -1.12 25.44 25.75
N ASP A 407 -1.25 25.71 27.05
CA ASP A 407 -0.52 26.76 27.74
C ASP A 407 0.46 26.15 28.75
N THR A 408 1.65 26.75 28.86
CA THR A 408 2.60 26.42 29.93
C THR A 408 2.24 27.20 31.19
N LEU A 409 2.18 26.51 32.32
CA LEU A 409 1.99 27.13 33.64
C LEU A 409 3.35 27.54 34.20
N ASN A 410 4.03 28.47 33.53
CA ASN A 410 5.22 29.11 34.08
C ASN A 410 4.77 30.07 35.19
N SER A 411 5.06 29.74 36.45
CA SER A 411 4.71 30.50 37.67
C SER A 411 3.25 30.42 38.15
N TRP A 412 2.88 29.29 38.76
CA TRP A 412 1.99 29.40 39.92
C TRP A 412 2.86 29.76 41.13
N ASN A 413 2.77 31.01 41.61
CA ASN A 413 3.37 31.41 42.88
C ASN A 413 3.00 30.37 43.96
N ASN A 414 4.01 29.94 44.72
CA ASN A 414 3.97 28.83 45.68
C ASN A 414 2.89 28.94 46.78
N ASN A 415 2.14 30.04 46.85
CA ASN A 415 1.12 30.30 47.88
C ASN A 415 -0.14 29.42 47.73
N SER A 416 -0.38 28.84 46.55
CA SER A 416 -1.54 27.96 46.31
C SER A 416 -1.34 26.52 46.79
N LEU A 417 -0.09 26.09 47.01
CA LEU A 417 0.23 24.76 47.56
C LEU A 417 0.02 24.72 49.08
N GLU A 418 0.22 25.85 49.77
CA GLU A 418 -0.15 25.99 51.19
C GLU A 418 -1.66 26.06 51.39
N ALA A 419 -2.41 26.64 50.44
CA ALA A 419 -3.88 26.65 50.49
C ALA A 419 -4.48 25.23 50.39
N TYR A 420 -3.88 24.34 49.58
CA TYR A 420 -4.31 22.94 49.51
C TYR A 420 -3.91 22.12 50.75
N LYS A 421 -2.78 22.41 51.39
CA LYS A 421 -2.42 21.80 52.68
C LYS A 421 -3.32 22.26 53.83
N ARG A 422 -3.89 23.48 53.75
CA ARG A 422 -4.84 24.02 54.73
C ARG A 422 -6.27 23.47 54.60
N LEU A 423 -6.62 22.79 53.51
CA LEU A 423 -7.97 22.24 53.29
C LEU A 423 -8.23 20.88 53.93
N GLY A 424 -7.32 20.37 54.79
CA GLY A 424 -7.60 19.40 55.85
C GLY A 424 -8.79 18.45 55.64
N ILE A 425 -8.73 17.56 54.64
CA ILE A 425 -9.65 16.43 54.56
C ILE A 425 -8.98 15.26 55.26
N ASN A 426 -9.38 15.08 56.52
CA ASN A 426 -8.97 14.00 57.39
C ASN A 426 -9.26 12.64 56.76
N ASN A 427 -8.22 11.84 56.62
CA ASN A 427 -8.32 10.40 56.49
C ASN A 427 -8.83 9.83 57.82
N SER A 428 -10.10 9.43 57.86
CA SER A 428 -10.50 8.30 58.69
C SER A 428 -11.85 7.72 58.26
N LYS A 429 -11.81 6.43 57.93
CA LYS A 429 -12.85 5.42 58.14
C LYS A 429 -14.02 5.31 57.14
N ILE A 430 -14.13 4.07 56.65
CA ILE A 430 -15.31 3.35 56.15
C ILE A 430 -15.59 3.53 54.65
N PHE A 431 -15.01 2.65 53.82
CA PHE A 431 -15.78 1.54 53.26
C PHE A 431 -14.84 0.35 52.99
N SER A 432 -15.28 -0.80 53.49
CA SER A 432 -14.62 -2.09 53.45
C SER A 432 -14.42 -2.56 52.01
N SER A 433 -13.29 -3.24 51.82
CA SER A 433 -12.95 -4.04 50.66
C SER A 433 -13.94 -5.19 50.49
N ASP A 434 -14.96 -5.00 49.66
CA ASP A 434 -15.63 -6.14 49.03
C ASP A 434 -14.90 -6.48 47.74
N THR A 435 -14.01 -7.45 47.90
CA THR A 435 -13.42 -8.23 46.83
C THR A 435 -14.53 -8.87 46.00
N ILE A 436 -14.90 -8.26 44.87
CA ILE A 436 -15.64 -8.95 43.82
C ILE A 436 -14.65 -9.86 43.10
N ASN A 437 -14.67 -11.13 43.48
CA ASN A 437 -14.18 -12.25 42.70
C ASN A 437 -14.86 -12.22 41.33
N VAL A 438 -14.17 -11.73 40.30
CA VAL A 438 -14.58 -11.95 38.91
C VAL A 438 -14.25 -13.40 38.58
N ASP A 439 -15.26 -14.24 38.74
CA ASP A 439 -15.28 -15.63 38.35
C ASP A 439 -14.90 -15.78 36.88
N ARG A 440 -13.81 -16.50 36.61
CA ARG A 440 -13.37 -16.91 35.27
C ARG A 440 -14.27 -18.05 34.78
N LYS A 441 -15.55 -17.76 34.52
CA LYS A 441 -16.47 -18.65 33.80
C LYS A 441 -17.39 -17.84 32.89
N GLY A 442 -16.82 -17.39 31.77
CA GLY A 442 -17.56 -16.70 30.71
C GLY A 442 -16.94 -16.87 29.33
N LEU A 443 -16.12 -17.91 29.14
CA LEU A 443 -15.38 -18.17 27.91
C LEU A 443 -15.75 -19.55 27.35
N PHE A 444 -17.04 -19.87 27.29
CA PHE A 444 -17.52 -21.12 26.66
C PHE A 444 -19.01 -21.13 26.28
N ILE A 445 -19.57 -20.03 25.78
CA ILE A 445 -20.90 -20.06 25.12
C ILE A 445 -20.89 -19.12 23.91
N ASN A 446 -20.47 -19.64 22.76
CA ASN A 446 -20.84 -19.14 21.43
C ASN A 446 -20.74 -20.27 20.37
N LYS A 447 -20.94 -21.51 20.81
CA LYS A 447 -21.03 -22.69 19.94
C LYS A 447 -22.32 -23.41 20.29
N LEU A 448 -23.44 -22.88 19.79
CA LEU A 448 -24.70 -23.58 19.50
C LEU A 448 -25.76 -22.50 19.31
N MET A 449 -26.14 -22.26 18.06
CA MET A 449 -27.50 -21.91 17.60
C MET A 449 -27.43 -21.76 16.07
N SER A 450 -27.28 -22.88 15.38
CA SER A 450 -27.67 -22.98 13.97
C SER A 450 -29.02 -23.69 13.94
N THR A 451 -30.10 -22.91 13.89
CA THR A 451 -31.44 -23.43 13.62
C THR A 451 -31.47 -24.00 12.21
N GLN A 452 -31.58 -25.33 12.13
CA GLN A 452 -31.89 -26.06 10.91
C GLN A 452 -33.29 -25.65 10.43
N ARG A 453 -33.39 -25.11 9.21
CA ARG A 453 -34.60 -25.22 8.40
C ARG A 453 -34.32 -26.23 7.31
N ALA A 454 -34.94 -27.41 7.44
CA ALA A 454 -34.99 -28.41 6.40
C ALA A 454 -35.84 -27.86 5.23
N SER A 455 -35.21 -27.60 4.09
CA SER A 455 -35.90 -27.45 2.81
C SER A 455 -35.55 -28.64 1.93
N ILE A 456 -36.55 -29.45 1.65
CA ILE A 456 -36.52 -30.61 0.75
C ILE A 456 -36.45 -30.07 -0.67
N MET A 457 -35.27 -30.10 -1.30
CA MET A 457 -35.03 -30.24 -2.75
C MET A 457 -33.53 -30.46 -3.00
N PRO A 458 -33.10 -31.62 -3.54
CA PRO A 458 -31.73 -31.82 -3.99
C PRO A 458 -31.58 -31.13 -5.36
N PHE A 459 -30.41 -30.57 -5.67
CA PHE A 459 -30.08 -29.87 -6.93
C PHE A 459 -30.49 -28.39 -7.06
N LEU A 460 -30.30 -27.54 -6.04
CA LEU A 460 -29.95 -26.10 -6.23
C LEU A 460 -29.82 -25.40 -4.87
N SER A 461 -28.85 -25.83 -4.04
CA SER A 461 -28.46 -25.06 -2.86
C SER A 461 -27.06 -24.48 -3.07
N ILE A 462 -27.01 -23.34 -3.75
CA ILE A 462 -25.83 -22.47 -3.68
C ILE A 462 -25.81 -21.91 -2.26
N ASN A 463 -25.00 -22.52 -1.41
CA ASN A 463 -24.79 -22.07 -0.04
C ASN A 463 -23.85 -20.85 -0.10
N VAL A 464 -24.42 -19.63 -0.21
CA VAL A 464 -23.65 -18.38 -0.38
C VAL A 464 -23.16 -17.78 0.95
N ASP A 465 -23.54 -18.34 2.11
CA ASP A 465 -23.33 -17.63 3.38
C ASP A 465 -22.10 -18.05 4.19
N HIS A 466 -21.12 -18.73 3.59
CA HIS A 466 -19.78 -18.71 4.17
C HIS A 466 -19.04 -17.45 3.73
N ILE A 467 -18.70 -16.63 4.72
CA ILE A 467 -17.79 -15.49 4.70
C ILE A 467 -16.46 -15.93 4.07
N ILE A 468 -16.42 -16.00 2.74
CA ILE A 468 -15.19 -16.01 1.97
C ILE A 468 -14.75 -14.55 2.01
N ASN A 469 -13.71 -14.26 2.78
CA ASN A 469 -12.89 -13.07 2.53
C ASN A 469 -12.68 -13.00 1.02
N ARG A 470 -13.34 -12.04 0.34
CA ARG A 470 -13.20 -11.88 -1.11
C ARG A 470 -11.70 -11.78 -1.38
N ASP A 471 -11.18 -12.75 -2.11
CA ASP A 471 -9.80 -12.69 -2.58
C ASP A 471 -9.65 -11.38 -3.37
N LYS A 472 -8.47 -10.77 -3.36
CA LYS A 472 -8.26 -9.55 -4.17
C LYS A 472 -8.11 -9.89 -5.65
N ASP A 473 -7.79 -11.14 -5.96
CA ASP A 473 -7.60 -11.60 -7.33
C ASP A 473 -8.95 -11.99 -7.97
N PRO A 474 -9.35 -11.33 -9.07
CA PRO A 474 -10.64 -11.58 -9.71
C PRO A 474 -10.74 -12.96 -10.36
N ILE A 475 -9.62 -13.50 -10.87
CA ILE A 475 -9.60 -14.83 -11.50
C ILE A 475 -9.70 -15.90 -10.41
N ARG A 476 -8.98 -15.74 -9.29
CA ARG A 476 -9.11 -16.66 -8.15
C ARG A 476 -10.50 -16.62 -7.55
N ASN A 477 -11.08 -15.42 -7.35
CA ASN A 477 -12.46 -15.27 -6.89
C ASN A 477 -13.48 -15.93 -7.81
N PHE A 478 -13.31 -15.74 -9.12
CA PHE A 478 -14.17 -16.38 -10.11
C PHE A 478 -14.04 -17.90 -10.03
N THR A 479 -12.80 -18.40 -9.99
CA THR A 479 -12.49 -19.84 -9.91
C THR A 479 -13.05 -20.48 -8.65
N ALA A 480 -12.93 -19.81 -7.50
CA ALA A 480 -13.42 -20.29 -6.21
C ALA A 480 -14.93 -20.57 -6.19
N LYS A 481 -15.70 -20.00 -7.14
CA LYS A 481 -17.13 -20.31 -7.32
C LYS A 481 -17.39 -21.67 -7.93
N PHE A 482 -16.42 -22.21 -8.66
CA PHE A 482 -16.55 -23.47 -9.40
C PHE A 482 -15.74 -24.61 -8.78
N ILE A 483 -14.65 -24.28 -8.07
CA ILE A 483 -13.70 -25.26 -7.54
C ILE A 483 -13.38 -24.89 -6.09
N SER A 484 -13.60 -25.82 -5.16
CA SER A 484 -13.16 -25.68 -3.77
C SER A 484 -11.67 -25.94 -3.66
N GLU A 485 -10.94 -25.04 -3.00
CA GLU A 485 -9.52 -25.24 -2.69
C GLU A 485 -9.35 -26.31 -1.60
N ASP A 486 -8.48 -27.29 -1.84
CA ASP A 486 -8.11 -28.25 -0.79
C ASP A 486 -7.13 -27.60 0.19
N THR A 487 -7.63 -27.34 1.40
CA THR A 487 -6.86 -26.69 2.49
C THR A 487 -6.17 -27.68 3.43
N THR A 488 -6.23 -28.98 3.15
CA THR A 488 -5.62 -30.02 3.99
C THR A 488 -4.13 -29.76 4.14
N TYR A 489 -3.63 -29.70 5.38
CA TYR A 489 -2.23 -29.43 5.67
C TYR A 489 -1.48 -30.71 6.03
N TYR A 490 -0.47 -31.04 5.23
CA TYR A 490 0.49 -32.08 5.53
C TYR A 490 1.76 -31.41 6.05
N ALA A 491 2.22 -31.75 7.25
CA ALA A 491 3.43 -31.17 7.81
C ALA A 491 4.67 -31.61 7.01
N TYR A 492 5.70 -30.77 6.99
CA TYR A 492 7.03 -31.17 6.54
C TYR A 492 7.64 -32.19 7.53
N ARG A 493 8.54 -33.06 7.06
CA ARG A 493 9.09 -34.19 7.83
C ARG A 493 10.21 -33.79 8.78
N ASN A 494 11.05 -32.83 8.40
CA ASN A 494 12.20 -32.39 9.16
C ASN A 494 12.02 -30.96 9.67
N GLU A 495 12.67 -30.60 10.76
CA GLU A 495 12.65 -29.22 11.26
C GLU A 495 13.28 -28.25 10.24
N LEU A 496 12.46 -27.34 9.73
CA LEU A 496 12.85 -26.25 8.86
C LEU A 496 12.98 -24.98 9.69
N PHE A 497 14.20 -24.49 9.85
CA PHE A 497 14.50 -23.31 10.67
C PHE A 497 15.39 -22.34 9.91
N ILE A 498 14.95 -21.09 9.77
CA ILE A 498 15.71 -20.03 9.12
C ILE A 498 15.98 -18.92 10.11
N ASP A 499 17.27 -18.61 10.31
CA ASP A 499 17.68 -17.40 10.98
C ASP A 499 17.12 -16.18 10.24
N THR A 500 16.21 -15.47 10.90
CA THR A 500 15.59 -14.29 10.33
C THR A 500 16.65 -13.22 10.11
N LEU A 501 16.90 -12.89 8.84
CA LEU A 501 17.79 -11.78 8.53
C LEU A 501 17.13 -10.47 8.97
N ASN A 502 17.85 -9.69 9.77
CA ASN A 502 17.42 -8.36 10.20
C ASN A 502 17.59 -7.30 9.09
N ASN A 503 17.39 -7.68 7.81
CA ASN A 503 17.44 -6.78 6.67
C ASN A 503 16.01 -6.47 6.19
N LYS A 504 15.53 -5.26 6.45
CA LYS A 504 14.15 -4.87 6.11
C LYS A 504 13.93 -4.61 4.61
N PHE A 505 15.00 -4.44 3.83
CA PHE A 505 14.91 -4.16 2.39
C PHE A 505 14.62 -5.42 1.57
N MET A 506 15.38 -6.50 1.83
CA MET A 506 15.24 -7.77 1.09
C MET A 506 15.01 -8.98 2.00
N GLY A 507 15.10 -8.86 3.32
CA GLY A 507 15.07 -9.99 4.26
C GLY A 507 13.81 -10.84 4.17
N ALA A 508 12.63 -10.24 4.00
CA ALA A 508 11.40 -11.01 3.82
C ALA A 508 11.40 -11.87 2.54
N ARG A 509 12.09 -11.44 1.47
CA ARG A 509 12.26 -12.21 0.23
C ARG A 509 13.39 -13.23 0.36
N ILE A 510 14.53 -12.82 0.92
CA ILE A 510 15.68 -13.71 1.13
C ILE A 510 15.31 -14.86 2.09
N ASN A 511 14.55 -14.60 3.16
CA ASN A 511 14.08 -15.64 4.07
C ASN A 511 13.18 -16.64 3.33
N ARG A 512 12.28 -16.17 2.45
CA ARG A 512 11.49 -17.05 1.58
C ARG A 512 12.38 -17.90 0.65
N TRP A 513 13.46 -17.34 0.13
CA TRP A 513 14.39 -18.08 -0.74
C TRP A 513 15.20 -19.12 0.03
N ARG A 514 15.64 -18.77 1.25
CA ARG A 514 16.28 -19.73 2.17
C ARG A 514 15.33 -20.87 2.53
N PHE A 515 14.04 -20.59 2.71
CA PHE A 515 13.03 -21.60 2.97
C PHE A 515 12.88 -22.57 1.80
N ALA A 516 12.85 -22.06 0.56
CA ALA A 516 12.85 -22.91 -0.63
C ALA A 516 14.08 -23.82 -0.65
N GLY A 517 15.26 -23.27 -0.35
CA GLY A 517 16.49 -24.05 -0.26
C GLY A 517 16.41 -25.15 0.80
N GLN A 518 15.85 -24.87 1.98
CA GLN A 518 15.71 -25.87 3.04
C GLN A 518 14.70 -26.96 2.68
N ILE A 519 13.56 -26.61 2.08
CA ILE A 519 12.61 -27.58 1.55
C ILE A 519 13.33 -28.49 0.54
N PHE A 520 13.99 -27.90 -0.45
CA PHE A 520 14.64 -28.69 -1.50
C PHE A 520 15.77 -29.59 -0.96
N LEU A 521 16.58 -29.09 -0.01
CA LEU A 521 17.73 -29.83 0.50
C LEU A 521 17.34 -30.90 1.53
N LYS A 522 16.45 -30.57 2.48
CA LYS A 522 16.10 -31.40 3.63
C LYS A 522 14.85 -32.25 3.42
N GLU A 523 13.79 -31.68 2.81
CA GLU A 523 12.51 -32.39 2.66
C GLU A 523 12.47 -33.33 1.47
N TYR A 524 13.11 -32.96 0.36
CA TYR A 524 12.97 -33.71 -0.88
C TYR A 524 13.96 -34.88 -0.93
N ASN A 525 13.44 -36.09 -1.18
CA ASN A 525 14.25 -37.24 -1.55
C ASN A 525 14.83 -37.08 -2.97
N TRP A 526 15.65 -38.02 -3.42
CA TRP A 526 16.30 -37.91 -4.73
C TRP A 526 15.31 -37.82 -5.90
N LYS A 527 14.18 -38.56 -5.85
CA LYS A 527 13.14 -38.51 -6.90
C LYS A 527 12.47 -37.15 -6.93
N GLU A 528 12.07 -36.66 -5.75
CA GLU A 528 11.45 -35.35 -5.56
C GLU A 528 12.41 -34.20 -5.97
N LYS A 529 13.72 -34.35 -5.77
CA LYS A 529 14.73 -33.38 -6.24
C LYS A 529 14.80 -33.31 -7.77
N VAL A 530 14.69 -34.43 -8.46
CA VAL A 530 14.79 -34.49 -9.92
C VAL A 530 13.49 -34.06 -10.59
N LEU A 531 12.35 -34.58 -10.14
CA LEU A 531 11.04 -34.41 -10.79
C LEU A 531 10.15 -33.36 -10.13
N GLY A 532 10.49 -32.91 -8.92
CA GLY A 532 9.66 -32.03 -8.10
C GLY A 532 8.65 -32.81 -7.24
N LYS A 533 7.94 -32.06 -6.38
CA LYS A 533 6.88 -32.59 -5.51
C LYS A 533 5.53 -31.89 -5.74
N GLY A 534 5.32 -31.36 -6.94
CA GLY A 534 4.11 -30.58 -7.23
C GLY A 534 3.99 -29.34 -6.35
N PHE A 535 2.77 -28.93 -6.00
CA PHE A 535 2.53 -27.66 -5.29
C PHE A 535 2.33 -27.78 -3.77
N ASP A 536 2.65 -28.93 -3.17
CA ASP A 536 2.43 -29.17 -1.73
C ASP A 536 3.12 -28.14 -0.82
N PHE A 537 4.25 -27.58 -1.27
CA PHE A 537 5.01 -26.57 -0.52
C PHE A 537 4.25 -25.25 -0.31
N LEU A 538 3.20 -24.95 -1.10
CA LEU A 538 2.45 -23.69 -0.98
C LEU A 538 1.83 -23.50 0.40
N ASN A 539 1.29 -24.57 1.00
CA ASN A 539 0.75 -24.52 2.37
C ASN A 539 1.85 -24.48 3.42
N TRP A 540 3.04 -25.01 3.13
CA TRP A 540 4.20 -24.88 4.03
C TRP A 540 4.65 -23.44 4.13
N TYR A 541 4.62 -22.70 3.01
CA TYR A 541 4.88 -21.27 3.00
C TYR A 541 3.83 -20.48 3.78
N GLY A 542 2.53 -20.71 3.55
CA GLY A 542 1.47 -20.03 4.31
C GLY A 542 1.56 -20.32 5.81
N TYR A 543 1.85 -21.58 6.19
CA TYR A 543 2.06 -21.91 7.59
C TYR A 543 3.30 -21.24 8.19
N TYR A 544 4.42 -21.22 7.47
CA TYR A 544 5.67 -20.67 8.01
C TYR A 544 5.66 -19.13 8.12
N PHE A 545 5.13 -18.43 7.11
CA PHE A 545 5.18 -16.97 7.05
C PHE A 545 3.92 -16.27 7.56
N ASP A 546 2.75 -16.91 7.45
CA ASP A 546 1.46 -16.33 7.89
C ASP A 546 0.88 -17.05 9.12
N HIS A 547 1.56 -18.09 9.63
CA HIS A 547 1.09 -18.93 10.74
C HIS A 547 -0.30 -19.55 10.49
N ASP A 548 -0.62 -19.80 9.22
CA ASP A 548 -1.93 -20.28 8.79
C ASP A 548 -1.78 -21.46 7.82
N LYS A 549 -2.25 -22.62 8.26
CA LYS A 549 -2.18 -23.89 7.52
C LYS A 549 -3.06 -23.93 6.27
N SER A 550 -4.06 -23.06 6.19
CA SER A 550 -5.02 -22.97 5.08
C SER A 550 -4.59 -21.98 4.00
N LYS A 551 -3.59 -21.14 4.28
CA LYS A 551 -3.09 -20.15 3.32
C LYS A 551 -2.01 -20.73 2.43
N THR A 552 -2.00 -20.22 1.20
CA THR A 552 -0.95 -20.46 0.21
C THR A 552 -0.03 -19.24 0.14
N ASP A 553 1.27 -19.43 0.30
CA ASP A 553 2.31 -18.43 -0.04
C ASP A 553 3.41 -19.14 -0.86
N TYR A 554 4.38 -18.40 -1.40
CA TYR A 554 5.37 -18.94 -2.34
C TYR A 554 6.73 -18.20 -2.26
N PRO A 555 7.80 -18.71 -2.91
CA PRO A 555 9.14 -18.12 -2.83
C PRO A 555 9.24 -16.71 -3.43
N HIS A 556 8.27 -16.28 -4.24
CA HIS A 556 8.33 -15.06 -5.07
C HIS A 556 9.60 -14.97 -5.94
N ASN A 557 10.01 -16.12 -6.48
CA ASN A 557 11.08 -16.24 -7.46
C ASN A 557 10.72 -17.42 -8.38
N PRO A 558 10.54 -17.18 -9.70
CA PRO A 558 10.12 -18.22 -10.63
C PRO A 558 11.07 -19.44 -10.66
N PHE A 559 12.38 -19.23 -10.53
CA PHE A 559 13.36 -20.32 -10.56
C PHE A 559 13.18 -21.25 -9.36
N LEU A 560 13.05 -20.68 -8.16
CA LEU A 560 12.84 -21.45 -6.94
C LEU A 560 11.48 -22.13 -6.93
N HIS A 561 10.44 -21.46 -7.42
CA HIS A 561 9.12 -22.07 -7.52
C HIS A 561 9.14 -23.30 -8.44
N ILE A 562 9.75 -23.19 -9.63
CA ILE A 562 9.91 -24.31 -10.58
C ILE A 562 10.76 -25.43 -9.99
N LEU A 563 11.85 -25.08 -9.30
CA LEU A 563 12.68 -26.08 -8.62
C LEU A 563 11.86 -26.90 -7.61
N LEU A 564 10.98 -26.24 -6.86
CA LEU A 564 10.14 -26.93 -5.87
C LEU A 564 9.04 -27.78 -6.52
N TYR A 565 8.35 -27.28 -7.56
CA TYR A 565 7.23 -28.03 -8.13
C TYR A 565 7.61 -29.06 -9.19
N SER A 566 8.67 -28.81 -9.97
CA SER A 566 9.09 -29.65 -11.11
C SER A 566 10.55 -30.10 -11.04
N GLY A 567 11.24 -29.83 -9.92
CA GLY A 567 12.60 -30.31 -9.68
C GLY A 567 13.65 -29.70 -10.61
N ILE A 568 14.83 -30.32 -10.61
CA ILE A 568 15.97 -29.91 -11.44
C ILE A 568 15.60 -29.97 -12.93
N LEU A 569 14.85 -31.00 -13.35
CA LEU A 569 14.50 -31.18 -14.76
C LEU A 569 13.61 -30.05 -15.27
N GLY A 570 12.58 -29.65 -14.51
CA GLY A 570 11.75 -28.49 -14.84
C GLY A 570 12.55 -27.19 -14.89
N LEU A 571 13.46 -27.01 -13.92
CA LEU A 571 14.33 -25.84 -13.86
C LEU A 571 15.26 -25.76 -15.07
N CYS A 572 15.88 -26.88 -15.49
CA CYS A 572 16.73 -26.96 -16.67
C CYS A 572 15.95 -26.56 -17.94
N PHE A 573 14.72 -27.05 -18.12
CA PHE A 573 13.90 -26.64 -19.26
C PHE A 573 13.56 -25.16 -19.24
N TYR A 574 13.27 -24.61 -18.06
CA TYR A 574 13.01 -23.18 -17.93
C TYR A 574 14.25 -22.33 -18.25
N ILE A 575 15.43 -22.72 -17.75
CA ILE A 575 16.70 -22.05 -18.06
C ILE A 575 16.97 -22.12 -19.57
N PHE A 576 16.75 -23.27 -20.21
CA PHE A 576 16.91 -23.41 -21.65
C PHE A 576 15.94 -22.51 -22.44
N LEU A 577 14.67 -22.43 -22.02
CA LEU A 577 13.68 -21.54 -22.60
C LEU A 577 14.11 -20.07 -22.51
N LEU A 578 14.54 -19.64 -21.32
CA LEU A 578 15.04 -18.28 -21.12
C LEU A 578 16.29 -18.01 -21.97
N TYR A 579 17.26 -18.93 -21.97
CA TYR A 579 18.45 -18.83 -22.81
C TYR A 579 18.08 -18.60 -24.28
N LYS A 580 17.12 -19.38 -24.82
CA LYS A 580 16.64 -19.21 -26.19
C LYS A 580 15.91 -17.88 -26.41
N ALA A 581 15.09 -17.43 -25.45
CA ALA A 581 14.45 -16.12 -25.52
C ALA A 581 15.48 -14.99 -25.59
N PHE A 582 16.49 -15.00 -24.70
CA PHE A 582 17.61 -14.05 -24.71
C PHE A 582 18.39 -14.12 -26.02
N TYR A 583 18.74 -15.33 -26.48
CA TYR A 583 19.46 -15.54 -27.72
C TYR A 583 18.73 -14.91 -28.91
N TYR A 584 17.42 -15.15 -29.05
CA TYR A 584 16.64 -14.59 -30.16
C TYR A 584 16.47 -13.07 -30.05
N TYR A 585 16.27 -12.52 -28.85
CA TYR A 585 16.27 -11.07 -28.68
C TYR A 585 17.59 -10.42 -29.09
N ILE A 586 18.72 -11.01 -28.67
CA ILE A 586 20.05 -10.53 -29.05
C ILE A 586 20.26 -10.66 -30.56
N LYS A 587 19.86 -11.80 -31.16
CA LYS A 587 19.95 -12.04 -32.60
C LYS A 587 19.23 -10.97 -33.42
N TYR A 588 18.07 -10.51 -32.96
CA TYR A 588 17.25 -9.52 -33.66
C TYR A 588 17.26 -8.13 -32.99
N ILE A 589 18.28 -7.83 -32.18
CA ILE A 589 18.32 -6.60 -31.38
C ILE A 589 18.29 -5.33 -32.24
N LYS A 590 18.91 -5.35 -33.43
CA LYS A 590 18.95 -4.18 -34.32
C LYS A 590 17.55 -3.72 -34.74
N GLU A 591 16.62 -4.65 -34.91
CA GLU A 591 15.26 -4.36 -35.36
C GLU A 591 14.28 -4.24 -34.17
N TYR A 592 14.46 -5.03 -33.11
CA TYR A 592 13.49 -5.15 -32.01
C TYR A 592 14.08 -4.87 -30.61
N TYR A 593 15.10 -4.02 -30.50
CA TYR A 593 15.71 -3.63 -29.21
C TYR A 593 14.69 -3.16 -28.17
N LEU A 594 13.61 -2.47 -28.58
CA LEU A 594 12.58 -1.98 -27.67
C LEU A 594 11.89 -3.13 -26.92
N PHE A 595 11.53 -4.20 -27.62
CA PHE A 595 10.94 -5.39 -27.00
C PHE A 595 11.93 -6.14 -26.12
N PHE A 596 13.23 -6.12 -26.46
CA PHE A 596 14.24 -6.66 -25.57
C PHE A 596 14.31 -5.86 -24.26
N ILE A 597 14.24 -4.53 -24.31
CA ILE A 597 14.20 -3.70 -23.10
C ILE A 597 12.92 -3.98 -22.29
N PHE A 598 11.76 -4.11 -22.93
CA PHE A 598 10.51 -4.48 -22.25
C PHE A 598 10.59 -5.85 -21.58
N PHE A 599 11.20 -6.82 -22.26
CA PHE A 599 11.49 -8.13 -21.69
C PHE A 599 12.39 -8.03 -20.46
N LEU A 600 13.49 -7.27 -20.51
CA LEU A 600 14.39 -7.09 -19.36
C LEU A 600 13.69 -6.46 -18.16
N ILE A 601 12.83 -5.46 -18.38
CA ILE A 601 12.04 -4.81 -17.32
C ILE A 601 11.06 -5.80 -16.71
N THR A 602 10.33 -6.52 -17.55
CA THR A 602 9.36 -7.52 -17.08
C THR A 602 10.05 -8.66 -16.34
N PHE A 603 11.19 -9.12 -16.85
CA PHE A 603 12.03 -10.13 -16.23
C PHE A 603 12.51 -9.65 -14.86
N PHE A 604 13.01 -8.41 -14.73
CA PHE A 604 13.40 -7.84 -13.45
C PHE A 604 12.23 -7.80 -12.46
N PHE A 605 11.04 -7.33 -12.87
CA PHE A 605 9.87 -7.31 -11.98
C PHE A 605 9.43 -8.70 -11.54
N THR A 606 9.43 -9.65 -12.48
CA THR A 606 8.98 -11.03 -12.28
C THR A 606 9.96 -11.82 -11.43
N PHE A 607 11.27 -11.62 -11.61
CA PHE A 607 12.32 -12.31 -10.86
C PHE A 607 12.16 -12.18 -9.34
N PHE A 608 11.68 -11.02 -8.88
CA PHE A 608 11.52 -10.72 -7.45
C PHE A 608 10.07 -10.85 -6.94
N SER A 609 9.08 -11.19 -7.79
CA SER A 609 7.64 -11.20 -7.43
C SER A 609 6.86 -12.41 -7.89
N GLY A 610 7.18 -12.91 -9.08
CA GLY A 610 6.35 -13.85 -9.82
C GLY A 610 6.30 -15.20 -9.14
N GLY A 611 5.14 -15.83 -9.22
CA GLY A 611 4.96 -17.22 -8.81
C GLY A 611 5.59 -18.17 -9.82
N ASN A 612 5.45 -17.90 -11.11
CA ASN A 612 5.85 -18.84 -12.17
C ASN A 612 6.38 -18.11 -13.42
N PRO A 613 6.90 -18.84 -14.45
CA PRO A 613 7.40 -18.28 -15.71
C PRO A 613 6.47 -17.33 -16.48
N PHE A 614 5.17 -17.50 -16.30
CA PHE A 614 4.11 -16.84 -17.02
C PHE A 614 3.29 -15.90 -16.12
N ASP A 615 3.69 -15.69 -14.86
CA ASP A 615 3.07 -14.76 -13.93
C ASP A 615 4.02 -13.58 -13.63
N PRO A 616 3.63 -12.33 -13.93
CA PRO A 616 2.39 -11.95 -14.60
C PRO A 616 2.31 -12.38 -16.08
N PRO A 617 1.11 -12.48 -16.69
CA PRO A 617 0.93 -12.90 -18.08
C PRO A 617 1.80 -12.15 -19.10
N ILE A 618 2.11 -10.89 -18.81
CA ILE A 618 2.98 -10.05 -19.63
C ILE A 618 4.42 -10.58 -19.71
N MET A 619 4.92 -11.25 -18.66
CA MET A 619 6.18 -11.98 -18.72
C MET A 619 6.10 -13.12 -19.73
N GLY A 620 5.04 -13.91 -19.67
CA GLY A 620 4.81 -14.99 -20.62
C GLY A 620 4.80 -14.50 -22.06
N PHE A 621 4.12 -13.37 -22.32
CA PHE A 621 4.11 -12.72 -23.63
C PHE A 621 5.54 -12.40 -24.11
N PHE A 622 6.34 -11.71 -23.32
CA PHE A 622 7.70 -11.36 -23.72
C PHE A 622 8.67 -12.56 -23.76
N VAL A 623 8.41 -13.66 -23.06
CA VAL A 623 9.19 -14.90 -23.23
C VAL A 623 8.91 -15.56 -24.59
N ILE A 624 7.66 -15.54 -25.06
CA ILE A 624 7.27 -16.21 -26.32
C ILE A 624 7.48 -15.33 -27.55
N LEU A 625 7.31 -14.02 -27.42
CA LEU A 625 7.47 -13.04 -28.51
C LEU A 625 8.74 -13.20 -29.37
N PRO A 626 9.95 -13.43 -28.83
CA PRO A 626 11.14 -13.55 -29.68
C PRO A 626 11.15 -14.82 -30.54
N PHE A 627 10.46 -15.90 -30.13
CA PHE A 627 10.27 -17.09 -30.95
C PHE A 627 9.34 -16.81 -32.13
N PHE A 628 8.28 -16.03 -31.88
CA PHE A 628 7.38 -15.56 -32.93
C PHE A 628 8.11 -14.69 -33.96
N ILE A 629 8.89 -13.70 -33.50
CA ILE A 629 9.76 -12.88 -34.34
C ILE A 629 10.72 -13.74 -35.17
N HIS A 630 11.34 -14.76 -34.55
CA HIS A 630 12.23 -15.69 -35.23
C HIS A 630 11.51 -16.45 -36.34
N SER A 631 10.29 -16.92 -36.10
CA SER A 631 9.50 -17.68 -37.09
C SER A 631 9.19 -16.86 -38.34
N ILE A 632 8.77 -15.59 -38.18
CA ILE A 632 8.51 -14.67 -39.30
C ILE A 632 9.78 -14.41 -40.11
N ASN A 633 10.89 -14.14 -39.43
CA ASN A 633 12.18 -13.91 -40.09
C ASN A 633 12.66 -15.14 -40.89
N LYS A 634 12.41 -16.35 -40.38
CA LYS A 634 12.79 -17.60 -41.04
C LYS A 634 11.93 -17.91 -42.27
N ARG A 635 10.62 -17.62 -42.22
CA ARG A 635 9.71 -17.78 -43.37
C ARG A 635 10.16 -16.92 -44.54
N GLU A 636 10.44 -15.64 -44.30
CA GLU A 636 10.88 -14.72 -45.35
C GLU A 636 12.23 -15.14 -45.98
N SER A 637 13.18 -15.65 -45.18
CA SER A 637 14.45 -16.14 -45.72
C SER A 637 14.26 -17.35 -46.64
N ASN A 638 13.32 -18.23 -46.31
CA ASN A 638 13.01 -19.41 -47.11
C ASN A 638 12.30 -19.04 -48.42
N GLU A 639 11.36 -18.09 -48.37
CA GLU A 639 10.67 -17.58 -49.57
C GLU A 639 11.65 -16.90 -50.54
N LYS A 640 12.59 -16.10 -50.03
CA LYS A 640 13.64 -15.49 -50.86
C LYS A 640 14.58 -16.51 -51.47
N PHE A 641 14.88 -17.59 -50.76
CA PHE A 641 15.69 -18.68 -51.29
C PHE A 641 14.95 -19.46 -52.38
N ASN A 642 13.67 -19.75 -52.19
CA ASN A 642 12.84 -20.45 -53.16
C ASN A 642 12.54 -19.61 -54.42
N LYS A 643 12.47 -18.28 -54.31
CA LYS A 643 12.34 -17.38 -55.48
C LYS A 643 13.62 -17.21 -56.30
N LYS A 644 14.78 -17.62 -55.75
CA LYS A 644 16.09 -17.53 -56.43
C LYS A 644 16.50 -18.84 -57.11
N LYS A 645 15.85 -19.94 -56.76
CA LYS A 645 15.89 -21.20 -57.51
C LYS A 645 14.83 -21.15 -58.59
#